data_AF-A0A1W9KTP1-F1
#
_entry.id   AF-A0A1W9KTP1-F1
#
_cell.length_a   1.000
_cell.length_b   1.000
_cell.length_c   1.000
_cell.angle_alpha   90.00
_cell.angle_beta   90.00
_cell.angle_gamma   90.00
#
_symmetry.space_group_name_H-M   'P 1'
#
loop_
_entity.id
_entity.type
_entity.pdbx_description
1 polymer ?
#
loop_
_entity_poly.entity_id
_entity_poly.type
_entity_poly.pdbx_seq_one_letter_code
_entity_poly.pdbx_strand_id
1 'polypeptide(L)'
;MTAKGHASAWLVAAVCLVAGLAMAGHHPVAPLLGLALVCLSCCLTAWQPRLWLWLVPACLPWLNFSPWTGWLVFEEFDILLLGTLAGGYARLAWEARHGGVRSPPSRTATGLITLVLLSAGLALWRGFADAGGLRFNWFANYSDALNSWRIFKSLGLAALFIPLLGREVHQARQRAPALLAWGVISGLALVVLSTLWERAAFPGLLDFSAPYRTVALFWEMHVGGAAIDAYLALTAPFVVWALHATRRPALWAALAVLAVLVGYTCLTTFARGVYLAVVAPLMLLAFFLWLQNHARHGRSAWQGLQHQRGAPGWRLKASVLLSVTLVLEVVGVLEGGTFMQERMASAEQDLSSRVEHWKNGVGLLDGPADWLLGKGLGRLPANYAAQVPGEEFPGDARHQMAPGKQIVEQFVTLYGPKSQPELGGVFELTQRVALTEPGGYRVQMDVRVSEETRFELYLCERHLLYDRACQAAFVRVKPAGGVGPLAWQPLNLALHGDALGRGSWFAPRLKMFSISVVDAASRADVDNIRLTSPRGQPVLANGDFSAGLSHWFPAAQSYFVPWHLDNLFLEILVERGAVGLLAWLLLVSYALWHLVLGRARLVPLAPYLAASLMAVLVVGLVSSVMDVPRVAFLFFMLIFLSIECTRTSATAQAKPL
;
A
#
# COMPACT_ATOMS: atom_id res chain seq x y z
N MET A 1 -34.36 2.22 17.54
CA MET A 1 -33.53 3.39 17.18
C MET A 1 -34.39 4.63 17.31
N THR A 2 -33.84 5.74 17.81
CA THR A 2 -34.50 7.06 17.73
C THR A 2 -34.42 7.57 16.29
N ALA A 3 -35.35 8.44 15.87
CA ALA A 3 -35.35 9.04 14.52
C ALA A 3 -33.99 9.66 14.10
N LYS A 4 -33.18 10.09 15.09
CA LYS A 4 -31.82 10.61 14.92
C LYS A 4 -30.83 9.60 14.31
N GLY A 5 -30.97 8.31 14.61
CA GLY A 5 -30.07 7.28 14.09
C GLY A 5 -30.32 6.90 12.63
N HIS A 6 -31.54 7.15 12.13
CA HIS A 6 -31.87 6.92 10.71
C HIS A 6 -31.36 8.04 9.82
N ALA A 7 -31.50 9.29 10.28
CA ALA A 7 -31.01 10.46 9.57
C ALA A 7 -29.48 10.43 9.41
N SER A 8 -28.75 9.96 10.43
CA SER A 8 -27.28 9.88 10.36
C SER A 8 -26.78 8.85 9.35
N ALA A 9 -27.45 7.70 9.20
CA ALA A 9 -27.04 6.68 8.22
C ALA A 9 -27.27 7.16 6.77
N TRP A 10 -28.39 7.84 6.49
CA TRP A 10 -28.62 8.46 5.18
C TRP A 10 -27.62 9.58 4.88
N LEU A 11 -27.27 10.39 5.87
CA LEU A 11 -26.26 11.44 5.70
C LEU A 11 -24.90 10.85 5.33
N VAL A 12 -24.44 9.80 6.04
CA VAL A 12 -23.17 9.14 5.71
C VAL A 12 -23.22 8.54 4.30
N ALA A 13 -24.33 7.90 3.93
CA ALA A 13 -24.50 7.37 2.58
C ALA A 13 -24.39 8.46 1.50
N ALA A 14 -25.06 9.60 1.70
CA ALA A 14 -25.02 10.72 0.77
C ALA A 14 -23.64 11.35 0.67
N VAL A 15 -22.96 11.58 1.81
CA VAL A 15 -21.59 12.13 1.83
C VAL A 15 -20.61 11.20 1.11
N CYS A 16 -20.68 9.89 1.36
CA CYS A 16 -19.82 8.92 0.68
C CYS A 16 -20.11 8.86 -0.82
N LEU A 17 -21.39 8.92 -1.22
CA LEU A 17 -21.77 8.91 -2.63
C LEU A 17 -21.26 10.16 -3.35
N VAL A 18 -21.46 11.35 -2.78
CA VAL A 18 -21.01 12.62 -3.36
C VAL A 18 -19.49 12.67 -3.44
N ALA A 19 -18.79 12.28 -2.37
CA ALA A 19 -17.33 12.22 -2.37
C ALA A 19 -16.81 11.21 -3.42
N GLY A 20 -17.44 10.03 -3.51
CA GLY A 20 -17.10 9.01 -4.49
C GLY A 20 -17.30 9.49 -5.92
N LEU A 21 -18.45 10.10 -6.23
CA LEU A 21 -18.75 10.64 -7.55
C LEU A 21 -17.84 11.82 -7.91
N ALA A 22 -17.52 12.70 -6.97
CA ALA A 22 -16.61 13.82 -7.19
C ALA A 22 -15.19 13.32 -7.52
N MET A 23 -14.66 12.40 -6.72
CA MET A 23 -13.33 11.81 -6.97
C MET A 23 -13.30 11.04 -8.29
N ALA A 24 -14.32 10.24 -8.57
CA ALA A 24 -14.45 9.52 -9.83
C ALA A 24 -14.54 10.45 -11.05
N GLY A 25 -15.28 11.56 -10.95
CA GLY A 25 -15.39 12.57 -12.00
C GLY A 25 -14.05 13.29 -12.28
N HIS A 26 -13.18 13.39 -11.28
CA HIS A 26 -11.83 13.96 -11.39
C HIS A 26 -10.73 12.91 -11.67
N HIS A 27 -11.10 11.65 -11.92
CA HIS A 27 -10.12 10.62 -12.21
C HIS A 27 -9.30 10.97 -13.47
N PRO A 28 -7.95 11.04 -13.41
CA PRO A 28 -7.11 11.61 -14.46
C PRO A 28 -7.25 10.94 -15.83
N VAL A 29 -7.42 9.62 -15.85
CA VAL A 29 -7.39 8.83 -17.09
C VAL A 29 -8.78 8.39 -17.58
N ALA A 30 -9.61 7.86 -16.69
CA ALA A 30 -10.88 7.22 -17.06
C ALA A 30 -12.03 7.59 -16.10
N PRO A 31 -12.50 8.84 -16.11
CA PRO A 31 -13.56 9.29 -15.20
C PRO A 31 -14.86 8.50 -15.34
N LEU A 32 -15.23 8.09 -16.56
CA LEU A 32 -16.41 7.25 -16.78
C LEU A 32 -16.30 5.87 -16.13
N LEU A 33 -15.11 5.25 -16.15
CA LEU A 33 -14.88 3.97 -15.46
C LEU A 33 -14.90 4.14 -13.94
N GLY A 34 -14.33 5.24 -13.43
CA GLY A 34 -14.43 5.61 -12.02
C GLY A 34 -15.89 5.76 -11.57
N LEU A 35 -16.71 6.47 -12.36
CA LEU A 35 -18.13 6.68 -12.06
C LEU A 35 -18.89 5.35 -12.09
N ALA A 36 -18.61 4.50 -13.08
CA ALA A 36 -19.18 3.16 -13.15
C ALA A 36 -18.79 2.32 -11.93
N LEU A 37 -17.55 2.40 -11.45
CA LEU A 37 -17.08 1.70 -10.25
C LEU A 37 -17.83 2.15 -8.98
N VAL A 38 -18.04 3.45 -8.77
CA VAL A 38 -18.82 3.97 -7.64
C VAL A 38 -20.26 3.47 -7.69
N CYS A 39 -20.92 3.63 -8.84
CA CYS A 39 -22.30 3.22 -9.02
C CYS A 39 -22.46 1.70 -8.84
N LEU A 40 -21.59 0.90 -9.45
CA LEU A 40 -21.63 -0.55 -9.36
C LEU A 40 -21.39 -1.03 -7.92
N SER A 41 -20.34 -0.54 -7.25
CA SER A 41 -20.05 -0.93 -5.86
C SER A 41 -21.15 -0.50 -4.88
N CYS A 42 -21.74 0.67 -5.09
CA CYS A 42 -22.91 1.16 -4.35
C CYS A 42 -24.12 0.25 -4.56
N CYS A 43 -24.52 0.00 -5.81
CA CYS A 43 -25.67 -0.86 -6.12
C CYS A 43 -25.47 -2.30 -5.63
N LEU A 44 -24.28 -2.88 -5.84
CA LEU A 44 -23.96 -4.24 -5.40
C LEU A 44 -23.99 -4.35 -3.87
N THR A 45 -23.41 -3.39 -3.15
CA THR A 45 -23.41 -3.43 -1.68
C THR A 45 -24.78 -3.12 -1.11
N ALA A 46 -25.55 -2.23 -1.73
CA ALA A 46 -26.94 -2.02 -1.37
C ALA A 46 -27.77 -3.28 -1.60
N TRP A 47 -27.60 -3.98 -2.73
CA TRP A 47 -28.37 -5.17 -3.06
C TRP A 47 -27.95 -6.41 -2.24
N GLN A 48 -26.65 -6.72 -2.22
CA GLN A 48 -26.02 -7.87 -1.57
C GLN A 48 -24.97 -7.42 -0.55
N PRO A 49 -25.39 -7.01 0.66
CA PRO A 49 -24.54 -6.27 1.57
C PRO A 49 -23.48 -7.11 2.29
N ARG A 50 -23.37 -8.40 1.99
CA ARG A 50 -22.25 -9.25 2.41
C ARG A 50 -21.10 -9.22 1.42
N LEU A 51 -21.36 -8.90 0.15
CA LEU A 51 -20.39 -9.05 -0.93
C LEU A 51 -19.15 -8.19 -0.71
N TRP A 52 -19.30 -7.03 -0.08
CA TRP A 52 -18.18 -6.15 0.22
C TRP A 52 -17.10 -6.80 1.09
N LEU A 53 -17.47 -7.75 1.97
CA LEU A 53 -16.50 -8.49 2.79
C LEU A 53 -15.51 -9.25 1.92
N TRP A 54 -15.95 -9.78 0.78
CA TRP A 54 -15.06 -10.41 -0.20
C TRP A 54 -14.43 -9.37 -1.14
N LEU A 55 -15.25 -8.48 -1.70
CA LEU A 55 -14.84 -7.54 -2.75
C LEU A 55 -13.73 -6.58 -2.30
N VAL A 56 -13.88 -5.97 -1.12
CA VAL A 56 -12.92 -4.97 -0.62
C VAL A 56 -11.51 -5.55 -0.47
N PRO A 57 -11.27 -6.62 0.33
CA PRO A 57 -9.92 -7.19 0.44
C PRO A 57 -9.43 -7.87 -0.84
N ALA A 58 -10.31 -8.36 -1.73
CA ALA A 58 -9.91 -8.92 -3.02
C ALA A 58 -9.39 -7.83 -3.98
N CYS A 59 -9.98 -6.63 -3.94
CA CYS A 59 -9.60 -5.52 -4.80
C CYS A 59 -8.44 -4.67 -4.26
N LEU A 60 -8.20 -4.73 -2.96
CA LEU A 60 -7.18 -3.95 -2.26
C LEU A 60 -5.79 -3.97 -2.90
N PRO A 61 -5.18 -5.12 -3.24
CA PRO A 61 -3.81 -5.13 -3.74
C PRO A 61 -3.66 -4.55 -5.16
N TRP A 62 -4.73 -4.46 -5.96
CA TRP A 62 -4.61 -4.09 -7.38
C TRP A 62 -5.35 -2.82 -7.80
N LEU A 63 -6.31 -2.31 -7.02
CA LEU A 63 -6.95 -1.02 -7.28
C LEU A 63 -6.07 0.16 -6.86
N ASN A 64 -4.88 0.23 -7.44
CA ASN A 64 -4.02 1.39 -7.43
C ASN A 64 -3.37 1.49 -8.81
N PHE A 65 -3.71 2.54 -9.54
CA PHE A 65 -3.19 2.86 -10.86
C PHE A 65 -2.30 4.12 -10.84
N SER A 66 -1.65 4.43 -9.71
CA SER A 66 -0.78 5.61 -9.55
C SER A 66 0.22 5.81 -10.70
N PRO A 67 0.91 4.78 -11.25
CA PRO A 67 1.81 4.98 -12.39
C PRO A 67 1.12 5.40 -13.69
N TRP A 68 -0.20 5.21 -13.80
CA TRP A 68 -1.00 5.62 -14.96
C TRP A 68 -1.76 6.92 -14.70
N THR A 69 -2.18 7.18 -13.45
CA THR A 69 -3.00 8.35 -13.11
C THR A 69 -2.19 9.53 -12.60
N GLY A 70 -1.03 9.29 -11.98
CA GLY A 70 -0.24 10.29 -11.25
C GLY A 70 -0.76 10.58 -9.84
N TRP A 71 -1.84 9.93 -9.39
CA TRP A 71 -2.34 10.13 -8.04
C TRP A 71 -1.45 9.44 -6.99
N LEU A 72 -1.10 10.19 -5.94
CA LEU A 72 -0.38 9.68 -4.76
C LEU A 72 -1.25 9.63 -3.51
N VAL A 73 -2.06 10.68 -3.29
CA VAL A 73 -2.93 10.81 -2.10
C VAL A 73 -4.21 9.98 -2.27
N PHE A 74 -4.75 9.98 -3.47
CA PHE A 74 -6.00 9.31 -3.84
C PHE A 74 -5.72 8.03 -4.63
N GLU A 75 -6.60 7.05 -4.54
CA GLU A 75 -6.46 5.77 -5.23
C GLU A 75 -7.82 5.29 -5.73
N GLU A 76 -7.84 4.42 -6.73
CA GLU A 76 -9.08 3.82 -7.24
C GLU A 76 -9.71 2.88 -6.20
N PHE A 77 -8.91 2.40 -5.24
CA PHE A 77 -9.41 1.73 -4.05
C PHE A 77 -10.30 2.65 -3.20
N ASP A 78 -9.99 3.95 -3.08
CA ASP A 78 -10.84 4.90 -2.34
C ASP A 78 -12.20 5.05 -3.02
N ILE A 79 -12.24 5.05 -4.37
CA ILE A 79 -13.46 5.08 -5.17
C ILE A 79 -14.35 3.86 -4.84
N LEU A 80 -13.75 2.66 -4.80
CA LEU A 80 -14.45 1.43 -4.39
C LEU A 80 -14.98 1.53 -2.95
N LEU A 81 -14.16 2.01 -2.01
CA LEU A 81 -14.55 2.13 -0.60
C LEU A 81 -15.73 3.09 -0.43
N LEU A 82 -15.71 4.25 -1.07
CA LEU A 82 -16.78 5.25 -0.97
C LEU A 82 -18.09 4.75 -1.57
N GLY A 83 -18.05 4.09 -2.74
CA GLY A 83 -19.26 3.47 -3.31
C GLY A 83 -19.80 2.34 -2.42
N THR A 84 -18.93 1.50 -1.87
CA THR A 84 -19.29 0.45 -0.92
C THR A 84 -19.94 1.01 0.35
N LEU A 85 -19.35 2.06 0.93
CA LEU A 85 -19.90 2.75 2.11
C LEU A 85 -21.25 3.37 1.79
N ALA A 86 -21.39 4.05 0.64
CA ALA A 86 -22.66 4.64 0.20
C ALA A 86 -23.78 3.59 0.15
N GLY A 87 -23.56 2.48 -0.56
CA GLY A 87 -24.53 1.40 -0.67
C GLY A 87 -24.83 0.69 0.65
N GLY A 88 -23.78 0.44 1.44
CA GLY A 88 -23.90 -0.21 2.75
C GLY A 88 -24.69 0.62 3.76
N TYR A 89 -24.42 1.92 3.84
CA TYR A 89 -25.15 2.83 4.73
C TYR A 89 -26.58 3.09 4.25
N ALA A 90 -26.82 3.15 2.93
CA ALA A 90 -28.18 3.20 2.37
C ALA A 90 -28.99 1.95 2.77
N ARG A 91 -28.40 0.75 2.66
CA ARG A 91 -29.04 -0.49 3.12
C ARG A 91 -29.29 -0.49 4.63
N LEU A 92 -28.31 -0.05 5.43
CA LEU A 92 -28.49 0.09 6.89
C LEU A 92 -29.66 1.01 7.25
N ALA A 93 -29.77 2.15 6.56
CA ALA A 93 -30.82 3.13 6.80
C ALA A 93 -32.20 2.57 6.40
N TRP A 94 -32.27 1.82 5.29
CA TRP A 94 -33.47 1.15 4.81
C TRP A 94 -33.96 0.08 5.79
N GLU A 95 -33.09 -0.84 6.21
CA GLU A 95 -33.45 -1.93 7.15
C GLU A 95 -33.84 -1.39 8.53
N ALA A 96 -33.17 -0.32 8.99
CA ALA A 96 -33.49 0.29 10.27
C ALA A 96 -34.91 0.88 10.31
N ARG A 97 -35.49 1.29 9.17
CA ARG A 97 -36.92 1.68 9.09
C ARG A 97 -37.87 0.51 9.35
N HIS A 98 -37.43 -0.71 9.09
CA HIS A 98 -38.22 -1.94 9.18
C HIS A 98 -37.95 -2.74 10.46
N GLY A 99 -37.51 -2.07 11.54
CA GLY A 99 -37.35 -2.71 12.86
C GLY A 99 -36.10 -3.55 13.05
N GLY A 100 -35.04 -3.33 12.26
CA GLY A 100 -33.78 -4.06 12.40
C GLY A 100 -33.19 -4.03 13.82
N VAL A 101 -32.93 -5.20 14.40
CA VAL A 101 -32.32 -5.37 15.73
C VAL A 101 -30.82 -5.07 15.63
N ARG A 102 -30.32 -4.15 16.48
CA ARG A 102 -28.88 -3.87 16.63
C ARG A 102 -28.42 -4.34 18.00
N SER A 103 -27.29 -5.05 18.03
CA SER A 103 -26.59 -5.33 19.29
C SER A 103 -25.87 -4.06 19.76
N PRO A 104 -25.95 -3.70 21.06
CA PRO A 104 -25.22 -2.56 21.58
C PRO A 104 -23.70 -2.79 21.50
N PRO A 105 -22.90 -1.77 21.14
CA PRO A 105 -21.46 -1.93 21.05
C PRO A 105 -20.82 -2.10 22.44
N SER A 106 -19.69 -2.81 22.49
CA SER A 106 -18.88 -2.92 23.72
C SER A 106 -18.36 -1.54 24.11
N ARG A 107 -18.67 -1.09 25.34
CA ARG A 107 -18.22 0.22 25.85
C ARG A 107 -16.70 0.37 25.80
N THR A 108 -15.96 -0.68 26.17
CA THR A 108 -14.50 -0.70 26.13
C THR A 108 -13.97 -0.59 24.70
N ALA A 109 -14.52 -1.39 23.78
CA ALA A 109 -14.11 -1.36 22.38
C ALA A 109 -14.38 0.01 21.75
N THR A 110 -15.57 0.56 21.97
CA THR A 110 -15.93 1.90 21.50
C THR A 110 -14.99 2.95 22.11
N GLY A 111 -14.69 2.88 23.41
CA GLY A 111 -13.76 3.80 24.06
C GLY A 111 -12.36 3.78 23.44
N LEU A 112 -11.79 2.59 23.21
CA LEU A 112 -10.47 2.44 22.58
C LEU A 112 -10.46 2.92 21.12
N ILE A 113 -11.48 2.56 20.34
CA ILE A 113 -11.60 3.01 18.94
C ILE A 113 -11.73 4.53 18.89
N THR A 114 -12.58 5.11 19.73
CA THR A 114 -12.73 6.57 19.84
C THR A 114 -11.42 7.23 20.25
N LEU A 115 -10.67 6.67 21.20
CA LEU A 115 -9.37 7.20 21.61
C LEU A 115 -8.36 7.20 20.45
N VAL A 116 -8.30 6.11 19.69
CA VAL A 116 -7.44 6.02 18.49
C VAL A 116 -7.89 7.00 17.40
N LEU A 117 -9.19 7.18 17.18
CA LEU A 117 -9.71 8.15 16.22
C LEU A 117 -9.47 9.60 16.63
N LEU A 118 -9.63 9.93 17.92
CA LEU A 118 -9.37 11.27 18.44
C LEU A 118 -7.89 11.62 18.38
N SER A 119 -7.01 10.70 18.79
CA SER A 119 -5.56 10.90 18.67
C SER A 119 -5.12 11.02 17.21
N ALA A 120 -5.64 10.18 16.29
CA ALA A 120 -5.36 10.30 14.87
C ALA A 120 -5.93 11.59 14.25
N GLY A 121 -7.11 12.04 14.68
CA GLY A 121 -7.70 13.31 14.24
C GLY A 121 -6.90 14.53 14.72
N LEU A 122 -6.38 14.48 15.95
CA LEU A 122 -5.47 15.49 16.46
C LEU A 122 -4.14 15.50 15.69
N ALA A 123 -3.56 14.32 15.43
CA ALA A 123 -2.34 14.18 14.62
C ALA A 123 -2.55 14.66 13.18
N LEU A 124 -3.72 14.40 12.58
CA LEU A 124 -4.11 14.94 11.27
C LEU A 124 -4.15 16.47 11.28
N TRP A 125 -4.79 17.07 12.28
CA TRP A 125 -4.83 18.53 12.42
C TRP A 125 -3.43 19.12 12.61
N ARG A 126 -2.60 18.51 13.47
CA ARG A 126 -1.18 18.90 13.62
C ARG A 126 -0.41 18.76 12.31
N GLY A 127 -0.68 17.72 11.53
CA GLY A 127 -0.06 17.53 10.22
C GLY A 127 -0.43 18.63 9.23
N PHE A 128 -1.69 19.07 9.21
CA PHE A 128 -2.08 20.24 8.41
C PHE A 128 -1.46 21.53 8.93
N ALA A 129 -1.35 21.72 10.24
CA ALA A 129 -0.73 22.91 10.82
C ALA A 129 0.77 22.98 10.49
N ASP A 130 1.50 21.87 10.63
CA ASP A 130 2.92 21.75 10.29
C ASP A 130 3.20 22.02 8.80
N ALA A 131 2.29 21.59 7.92
CA ALA A 131 2.38 21.85 6.49
C ALA A 131 2.00 23.30 6.07
N GLY A 132 1.74 24.20 7.01
CA GLY A 132 1.33 25.59 6.73
C GLY A 132 -0.14 25.75 6.34
N GLY A 133 -1.00 24.79 6.74
CA GLY A 133 -2.44 24.77 6.49
C GLY A 133 -2.87 23.80 5.40
N LEU A 134 -4.16 23.49 5.36
CA LEU A 134 -4.74 22.63 4.31
C LEU A 134 -4.74 23.35 2.96
N ARG A 135 -3.93 22.87 2.02
CA ARG A 135 -3.96 23.27 0.61
C ARG A 135 -4.32 22.06 -0.22
N PHE A 136 -5.43 22.14 -0.94
CA PHE A 136 -5.92 21.03 -1.75
C PHE A 136 -5.19 21.00 -3.11
N ASN A 137 -4.70 19.82 -3.48
CA ASN A 137 -4.10 19.54 -4.79
C ASN A 137 -4.33 18.05 -5.13
N TRP A 138 -4.88 17.76 -6.31
CA TRP A 138 -5.11 16.39 -6.78
C TRP A 138 -3.81 15.58 -6.95
N PHE A 139 -2.69 16.27 -7.18
CA PHE A 139 -1.35 15.71 -7.37
C PHE A 139 -0.40 16.18 -6.26
N ALA A 140 -0.90 16.21 -5.02
CA ALA A 140 -0.08 16.54 -3.86
C ALA A 140 1.01 15.48 -3.60
N ASN A 141 2.19 15.95 -3.20
CA ASN A 141 3.38 15.14 -2.92
C ASN A 141 3.52 14.84 -1.42
N TYR A 142 4.52 14.05 -1.05
CA TYR A 142 4.81 13.63 0.34
C TYR A 142 5.12 14.80 1.29
N SER A 143 5.61 15.91 0.75
CA SER A 143 5.87 17.13 1.53
C SER A 143 4.62 17.97 1.82
N ASP A 144 3.51 17.70 1.15
CA ASP A 144 2.32 18.57 1.18
C ASP A 144 1.38 18.19 2.31
N ALA A 145 0.48 19.13 2.65
CA ALA A 145 -0.52 18.94 3.71
C ALA A 145 -1.39 17.70 3.49
N LEU A 146 -1.72 17.37 2.24
CA LEU A 146 -2.58 16.23 1.90
C LEU A 146 -1.91 14.87 2.12
N ASN A 147 -0.58 14.80 2.32
CA ASN A 147 0.04 13.56 2.76
C ASN A 147 -0.51 13.12 4.14
N SER A 148 -0.83 14.08 5.01
CA SER A 148 -1.50 13.80 6.29
C SER A 148 -2.86 13.11 6.09
N TRP A 149 -3.63 13.53 5.08
CA TRP A 149 -4.89 12.89 4.70
C TRP A 149 -4.66 11.49 4.12
N ARG A 150 -3.66 11.33 3.25
CA ARG A 150 -3.26 10.04 2.66
C ARG A 150 -3.05 8.97 3.72
N ILE A 151 -2.38 9.32 4.83
CA ILE A 151 -2.15 8.39 5.94
C ILE A 151 -3.43 8.19 6.77
N PHE A 152 -4.14 9.27 7.09
CA PHE A 152 -5.36 9.21 7.92
C PHE A 152 -6.47 8.36 7.31
N LYS A 153 -6.65 8.40 5.97
CA LYS A 153 -7.77 7.75 5.28
C LYS A 153 -7.85 6.25 5.56
N SER A 154 -6.72 5.59 5.79
CA SER A 154 -6.65 4.16 6.12
C SER A 154 -7.48 3.81 7.36
N LEU A 155 -7.27 4.52 8.47
CA LEU A 155 -8.01 4.37 9.73
C LEU A 155 -9.41 4.96 9.60
N GLY A 156 -9.54 6.16 9.02
CA GLY A 156 -10.81 6.88 8.91
C GLY A 156 -11.85 6.10 8.11
N LEU A 157 -11.48 5.65 6.91
CA LEU A 157 -12.36 4.80 6.09
C LEU A 157 -12.60 3.46 6.76
N ALA A 158 -11.58 2.84 7.37
CA ALA A 158 -11.78 1.56 8.07
C ALA A 158 -12.80 1.69 9.23
N ALA A 159 -12.79 2.79 9.97
CA ALA A 159 -13.74 3.03 11.04
C ALA A 159 -15.18 3.19 10.54
N LEU A 160 -15.38 3.76 9.35
CA LEU A 160 -16.71 3.85 8.71
C LEU A 160 -17.30 2.47 8.36
N PHE A 161 -16.47 1.44 8.18
CA PHE A 161 -16.96 0.08 7.96
C PHE A 161 -17.41 -0.64 9.24
N ILE A 162 -17.09 -0.13 10.45
CA ILE A 162 -17.43 -0.81 11.72
C ILE A 162 -18.94 -1.11 11.84
N PRO A 163 -19.88 -0.18 11.56
CA PRO A 163 -21.31 -0.49 11.63
C PRO A 163 -21.76 -1.53 10.60
N LEU A 164 -21.16 -1.53 9.40
CA LEU A 164 -21.45 -2.51 8.35
C LEU A 164 -20.94 -3.89 8.76
N LEU A 165 -19.72 -3.95 9.28
CA LEU A 165 -19.07 -5.17 9.77
C LEU A 165 -19.83 -5.78 10.95
N GLY A 166 -20.20 -4.95 11.93
CA GLY A 166 -20.97 -5.39 13.09
C GLY A 166 -22.33 -5.97 12.69
N ARG A 167 -23.02 -5.39 11.69
CA ARG A 167 -24.26 -5.97 11.17
C ARG A 167 -24.03 -7.35 10.55
N GLU A 168 -23.04 -7.48 9.68
CA GLU A 168 -22.84 -8.74 8.96
C GLU A 168 -22.31 -9.88 9.84
N VAL A 169 -21.41 -9.57 10.77
CA VAL A 169 -20.94 -10.54 11.77
C VAL A 169 -22.09 -10.98 12.68
N HIS A 170 -23.03 -10.09 13.00
CA HIS A 170 -24.21 -10.46 13.80
C HIS A 170 -25.18 -11.36 13.02
N GLN A 171 -25.47 -11.03 11.76
CA GLN A 171 -26.40 -11.81 10.94
C GLN A 171 -25.83 -13.17 10.48
N ALA A 172 -24.51 -13.26 10.29
CA ALA A 172 -23.86 -14.43 9.69
C ALA A 172 -22.52 -14.76 10.35
N ARG A 173 -22.57 -15.09 11.65
CA ARG A 173 -21.42 -15.27 12.56
C ARG A 173 -20.22 -16.04 12.01
N GLN A 174 -20.46 -17.13 11.28
CA GLN A 174 -19.38 -17.94 10.71
C GLN A 174 -19.08 -17.57 9.25
N ARG A 175 -20.10 -17.16 8.48
CA ARG A 175 -19.95 -16.91 7.04
C ARG A 175 -19.29 -15.56 6.76
N ALA A 176 -19.60 -14.52 7.54
CA ALA A 176 -19.05 -13.18 7.30
C ALA A 176 -17.52 -13.12 7.47
N PRO A 177 -16.91 -13.62 8.57
CA PRO A 177 -15.45 -13.66 8.69
C PRO A 177 -14.80 -14.55 7.61
N ALA A 178 -15.44 -15.67 7.26
CA ALA A 178 -14.95 -16.56 6.21
C ALA A 178 -14.98 -15.91 4.82
N LEU A 179 -16.00 -15.10 4.52
CA LEU A 179 -16.11 -14.37 3.26
C LEU A 179 -15.00 -13.32 3.13
N LEU A 180 -14.68 -12.63 4.23
CA LEU A 180 -13.53 -11.73 4.30
C LEU A 180 -12.21 -12.46 4.08
N ALA A 181 -12.01 -13.58 4.75
CA ALA A 181 -10.84 -14.42 4.57
C ALA A 181 -10.69 -14.93 3.11
N TRP A 182 -11.78 -15.30 2.45
CA TRP A 182 -11.75 -15.64 1.02
C TRP A 182 -11.44 -14.45 0.12
N GLY A 183 -11.87 -13.24 0.50
CA GLY A 183 -11.50 -12.01 -0.21
C GLY A 183 -10.01 -11.72 -0.10
N VAL A 184 -9.43 -11.88 1.10
CA VAL A 184 -7.98 -11.79 1.32
C VAL A 184 -7.23 -12.80 0.45
N ILE A 185 -7.68 -14.04 0.37
CA ILE A 185 -7.07 -15.08 -0.47
C ILE A 185 -7.17 -14.75 -1.97
N SER A 186 -8.29 -14.17 -2.39
CA SER A 186 -8.49 -13.75 -3.78
C SER A 186 -7.53 -12.61 -4.16
N GLY A 187 -7.36 -11.64 -3.26
CA GLY A 187 -6.37 -10.56 -3.43
C GLY A 187 -4.94 -11.10 -3.48
N LEU A 188 -4.59 -12.01 -2.57
CA LEU A 188 -3.27 -12.65 -2.53
C LEU A 188 -2.97 -13.46 -3.80
N ALA A 189 -3.97 -14.16 -4.35
CA ALA A 189 -3.81 -14.87 -5.62
C ALA A 189 -3.49 -13.89 -6.78
N LEU A 190 -4.08 -12.69 -6.81
CA LEU A 190 -3.75 -11.67 -7.80
C LEU A 190 -2.34 -11.11 -7.61
N VAL A 191 -1.88 -10.94 -6.36
CA VAL A 191 -0.49 -10.54 -6.06
C VAL A 191 0.49 -11.59 -6.57
N VAL A 192 0.21 -12.87 -6.34
CA VAL A 192 1.02 -13.98 -6.85
C VAL A 192 1.06 -13.98 -8.38
N LEU A 193 -0.09 -13.86 -9.06
CA LEU A 193 -0.12 -13.80 -10.52
C LEU A 193 0.67 -12.61 -11.06
N SER A 194 0.55 -11.45 -10.42
CA SER A 194 1.29 -10.25 -10.78
C SER A 194 2.80 -10.41 -10.55
N THR A 195 3.20 -11.09 -9.47
CA THR A 195 4.59 -11.45 -9.18
C THR A 195 5.17 -12.36 -10.25
N LEU A 196 4.43 -13.40 -10.64
CA LEU A 196 4.87 -14.31 -11.71
C LEU A 196 5.02 -13.58 -13.04
N TRP A 197 4.06 -12.72 -13.38
CA TRP A 197 4.14 -11.89 -14.59
C TRP A 197 5.34 -10.95 -14.54
N GLU A 198 5.55 -10.22 -13.45
CA GLU A 198 6.66 -9.27 -13.28
C GLU A 198 8.00 -10.00 -13.42
N ARG A 199 8.17 -11.10 -12.69
CA ARG A 199 9.39 -11.88 -12.74
C ARG A 199 9.62 -12.50 -14.12
N ALA A 200 8.59 -12.99 -14.80
CA ALA A 200 8.71 -13.49 -16.17
C ALA A 200 9.09 -12.38 -17.17
N ALA A 201 8.62 -11.14 -16.97
CA ALA A 201 8.88 -10.03 -17.86
C ALA A 201 10.29 -9.43 -17.69
N PHE A 202 10.80 -9.37 -16.45
CA PHE A 202 12.02 -8.64 -16.09
C PHE A 202 13.20 -9.59 -15.77
N PRO A 203 13.42 -10.11 -14.54
CA PRO A 203 14.61 -10.92 -14.24
C PRO A 203 14.57 -12.34 -14.81
N GLY A 204 13.40 -12.95 -14.92
CA GLY A 204 13.20 -14.38 -15.13
C GLY A 204 12.66 -15.06 -13.86
N LEU A 205 11.85 -16.12 -14.03
CA LEU A 205 11.23 -16.81 -12.89
C LEU A 205 12.25 -17.50 -11.97
N LEU A 206 13.31 -18.06 -12.55
CA LEU A 206 14.32 -18.81 -11.81
C LEU A 206 15.64 -18.06 -11.64
N ASP A 207 15.68 -16.76 -12.00
CA ASP A 207 16.86 -15.93 -11.77
C ASP A 207 16.80 -15.33 -10.35
N PHE A 208 17.60 -15.90 -9.45
CA PHE A 208 17.74 -15.44 -8.07
C PHE A 208 19.06 -14.69 -7.81
N SER A 209 19.85 -14.45 -8.86
CA SER A 209 21.16 -13.79 -8.76
C SER A 209 21.08 -12.32 -9.16
N ALA A 210 20.15 -11.96 -10.06
CA ALA A 210 19.92 -10.57 -10.41
C ALA A 210 19.48 -9.75 -9.17
N PRO A 211 20.00 -8.52 -8.96
CA PRO A 211 19.61 -7.64 -7.86
C PRO A 211 18.24 -7.00 -8.11
N TYR A 212 17.20 -7.82 -8.25
CA TYR A 212 15.83 -7.43 -8.60
C TYR A 212 14.86 -7.81 -7.49
N ARG A 213 14.35 -6.80 -6.77
CA ARG A 213 13.28 -6.95 -5.77
C ARG A 213 11.91 -6.82 -6.42
N THR A 214 11.09 -7.84 -6.25
CA THR A 214 9.71 -7.88 -6.76
C THR A 214 8.80 -6.93 -5.97
N VAL A 215 7.92 -6.20 -6.67
CA VAL A 215 6.96 -5.26 -6.05
C VAL A 215 5.49 -5.56 -6.36
N ALA A 216 5.22 -6.40 -7.35
CA ALA A 216 3.89 -6.72 -7.87
C ALA A 216 3.07 -5.45 -8.19
N LEU A 217 1.98 -5.19 -7.49
CA LEU A 217 1.08 -4.04 -7.70
C LEU A 217 1.13 -3.03 -6.54
N PHE A 218 2.24 -3.02 -5.80
CA PHE A 218 2.47 -2.11 -4.67
C PHE A 218 3.34 -0.93 -5.09
N TRP A 219 2.71 0.03 -5.78
CA TRP A 219 3.36 1.21 -6.33
C TRP A 219 3.84 2.20 -5.27
N GLU A 220 3.36 2.09 -4.04
CA GLU A 220 3.87 2.82 -2.88
C GLU A 220 5.38 2.61 -2.70
N MET A 221 5.91 1.53 -3.28
CA MET A 221 7.34 1.23 -3.23
C MET A 221 8.22 2.15 -4.10
N HIS A 222 7.65 3.07 -4.89
CA HIS A 222 8.43 4.04 -5.70
C HIS A 222 9.35 4.96 -4.89
N VAL A 223 9.18 4.99 -3.57
CA VAL A 223 10.05 5.69 -2.61
C VAL A 223 10.62 4.73 -1.55
N GLY A 224 10.64 3.43 -1.85
CA GLY A 224 11.19 2.39 -0.97
C GLY A 224 10.14 1.70 -0.10
N GLY A 225 10.49 1.39 1.15
CA GLY A 225 9.56 0.74 2.09
C GLY A 225 9.28 -0.74 1.82
N ALA A 226 8.20 -1.24 2.42
CA ALA A 226 7.88 -2.66 2.51
C ALA A 226 6.37 -2.95 2.37
N ALA A 227 5.72 -2.32 1.37
CA ALA A 227 4.28 -2.47 1.15
C ALA A 227 3.87 -3.92 0.82
N ILE A 228 4.49 -4.55 -0.17
CA ILE A 228 4.23 -5.95 -0.53
C ILE A 228 4.58 -6.89 0.63
N ASP A 229 5.68 -6.60 1.31
CA ASP A 229 6.21 -7.35 2.44
C ASP A 229 5.22 -7.43 3.61
N ALA A 230 4.68 -6.28 4.02
CA ALA A 230 3.66 -6.19 5.05
C ALA A 230 2.36 -6.89 4.63
N TYR A 231 1.95 -6.76 3.37
CA TYR A 231 0.77 -7.45 2.84
C TYR A 231 0.94 -8.98 2.85
N LEU A 232 2.09 -9.51 2.42
CA LEU A 232 2.38 -10.94 2.42
C LEU A 232 2.39 -11.50 3.85
N ALA A 233 3.07 -10.83 4.78
CA ALA A 233 3.10 -11.20 6.18
C ALA A 233 1.69 -11.21 6.80
N LEU A 234 0.91 -10.16 6.54
CA LEU A 234 -0.46 -10.03 7.03
C LEU A 234 -1.40 -11.11 6.47
N THR A 235 -1.22 -11.54 5.23
CA THR A 235 -2.15 -12.43 4.53
C THR A 235 -1.77 -13.91 4.56
N ALA A 236 -0.49 -14.25 4.77
CA ALA A 236 -0.02 -15.64 4.80
C ALA A 236 -0.80 -16.57 5.75
N PRO A 237 -1.18 -16.16 6.99
CA PRO A 237 -1.99 -17.02 7.87
C PRO A 237 -3.33 -17.44 7.27
N PHE A 238 -3.92 -16.64 6.37
CA PHE A 238 -5.18 -16.99 5.71
C PHE A 238 -5.02 -18.13 4.70
N VAL A 239 -3.82 -18.36 4.15
CA VAL A 239 -3.55 -19.50 3.25
C VAL A 239 -3.65 -20.80 4.05
N VAL A 240 -3.09 -20.82 5.26
CA VAL A 240 -3.21 -21.95 6.19
C VAL A 240 -4.68 -22.17 6.57
N TRP A 241 -5.42 -21.09 6.83
CA TRP A 241 -6.87 -21.17 7.07
C TRP A 241 -7.61 -21.80 5.88
N ALA A 242 -7.33 -21.37 4.65
CA ALA A 242 -8.02 -21.85 3.46
C ALA A 242 -7.74 -23.35 3.21
N LEU A 243 -6.49 -23.78 3.37
CA LEU A 243 -6.08 -25.19 3.31
C LEU A 243 -6.76 -26.03 4.39
N HIS A 244 -6.87 -25.49 5.60
CA HIS A 244 -7.52 -26.19 6.72
C HIS A 244 -9.05 -26.29 6.55
N ALA A 245 -9.69 -25.19 6.13
CA ALA A 245 -11.14 -25.10 5.96
C ALA A 245 -11.64 -25.91 4.74
N THR A 246 -10.82 -26.07 3.71
CA THR A 246 -11.20 -26.73 2.47
C THR A 246 -11.32 -28.23 2.63
N ARG A 247 -12.42 -28.79 2.11
CA ARG A 247 -12.63 -30.25 2.10
C ARG A 247 -12.53 -30.95 0.75
N ARG A 248 -12.58 -30.18 -0.34
CA ARG A 248 -12.55 -30.70 -1.72
C ARG A 248 -11.10 -30.87 -2.17
N PRO A 249 -10.68 -32.04 -2.69
CA PRO A 249 -9.28 -32.32 -3.02
C PRO A 249 -8.74 -31.41 -4.12
N ALA A 250 -9.52 -31.15 -5.18
CA ALA A 250 -9.11 -30.25 -6.26
C ALA A 250 -8.86 -28.81 -5.78
N LEU A 251 -9.78 -28.28 -4.96
CA LEU A 251 -9.60 -26.93 -4.38
C LEU A 251 -8.44 -26.90 -3.39
N TRP A 252 -8.26 -27.96 -2.60
CA TRP A 252 -7.12 -28.07 -1.69
C TRP A 252 -5.79 -28.06 -2.46
N ALA A 253 -5.70 -28.80 -3.57
CA ALA A 253 -4.53 -28.83 -4.43
C ALA A 253 -4.25 -27.44 -5.04
N ALA A 254 -5.28 -26.73 -5.52
CA ALA A 254 -5.13 -25.37 -6.01
C ALA A 254 -4.61 -24.40 -4.92
N LEU A 255 -5.09 -24.53 -3.69
CA LEU A 255 -4.61 -23.75 -2.55
C LEU A 255 -3.20 -24.14 -2.11
N ALA A 256 -2.80 -25.41 -2.29
CA ALA A 256 -1.45 -25.86 -2.01
C ALA A 256 -0.46 -25.29 -3.03
N VAL A 257 -0.84 -25.25 -4.31
CA VAL A 257 -0.09 -24.53 -5.35
C VAL A 257 0.00 -23.05 -5.01
N LEU A 258 -1.09 -22.41 -4.60
CA LEU A 258 -1.06 -21.02 -4.13
C LEU A 258 -0.10 -20.85 -2.95
N ALA A 259 -0.06 -21.77 -1.99
CA ALA A 259 0.85 -21.69 -0.85
C ALA A 259 2.32 -21.71 -1.26
N VAL A 260 2.69 -22.59 -2.21
CA VAL A 260 4.05 -22.61 -2.80
C VAL A 260 4.33 -21.29 -3.51
N LEU A 261 3.43 -20.82 -4.37
CA LEU A 261 3.63 -19.56 -5.09
C LEU A 261 3.68 -18.32 -4.18
N VAL A 262 3.00 -18.35 -3.03
CA VAL A 262 3.15 -17.34 -1.97
C VAL A 262 4.53 -17.44 -1.33
N GLY A 263 5.03 -18.66 -1.07
CA GLY A 263 6.41 -18.91 -0.63
C GLY A 263 7.43 -18.30 -1.60
N TYR A 264 7.33 -18.63 -2.89
CA TYR A 264 8.11 -18.02 -3.96
C TYR A 264 8.01 -16.49 -3.96
N THR A 265 6.82 -15.93 -3.83
CA THR A 265 6.61 -14.47 -3.81
C THR A 265 7.34 -13.84 -2.63
N CYS A 266 7.20 -14.40 -1.41
CA CYS A 266 7.94 -13.94 -0.25
C CYS A 266 9.46 -14.01 -0.49
N LEU A 267 9.97 -15.14 -0.96
CA LEU A 267 11.40 -15.34 -1.21
C LEU A 267 11.96 -14.34 -2.22
N THR A 268 11.21 -14.05 -3.28
CA THR A 268 11.62 -13.16 -4.38
C THR A 268 11.39 -11.67 -4.11
N THR A 269 10.90 -11.29 -2.93
CA THR A 269 11.04 -9.90 -2.46
C THR A 269 12.44 -9.62 -1.89
N PHE A 270 13.25 -10.66 -1.63
CA PHE A 270 14.59 -10.54 -1.04
C PHE A 270 14.63 -9.72 0.26
N ALA A 271 13.50 -9.66 0.97
CA ALA A 271 13.32 -8.87 2.18
C ALA A 271 13.43 -9.73 3.44
N ARG A 272 14.55 -9.58 4.16
CA ARG A 272 14.86 -10.32 5.39
C ARG A 272 13.77 -10.21 6.46
N GLY A 273 13.22 -9.00 6.59
CA GLY A 273 12.12 -8.71 7.51
C GLY A 273 10.86 -9.54 7.22
N VAL A 274 10.55 -9.81 5.94
CA VAL A 274 9.40 -10.63 5.55
C VAL A 274 9.56 -12.07 5.96
N TYR A 275 10.75 -12.64 5.76
CA TYR A 275 10.98 -14.04 6.11
C TYR A 275 10.68 -14.29 7.58
N LEU A 276 11.20 -13.42 8.45
CA LEU A 276 10.90 -13.48 9.88
C LEU A 276 9.42 -13.20 10.17
N ALA A 277 8.85 -12.18 9.53
CA ALA A 277 7.45 -11.79 9.72
C ALA A 277 6.43 -12.76 9.13
N VAL A 278 6.84 -13.73 8.31
CA VAL A 278 5.99 -14.84 7.85
C VAL A 278 6.21 -16.06 8.75
N VAL A 279 7.47 -16.46 8.98
CA VAL A 279 7.79 -17.68 9.72
C VAL A 279 7.38 -17.58 11.19
N ALA A 280 7.73 -16.49 11.88
CA ALA A 280 7.44 -16.36 13.32
C ALA A 280 5.92 -16.38 13.62
N PRO A 281 5.06 -15.65 12.91
CA PRO A 281 3.61 -15.74 13.13
C PRO A 281 2.99 -17.06 12.71
N LEU A 282 3.54 -17.77 11.71
CA LEU A 282 3.08 -19.12 11.37
C LEU A 282 3.47 -20.15 12.45
N MET A 283 4.61 -19.99 13.13
CA MET A 283 4.93 -20.78 14.31
C MET A 283 3.99 -20.47 15.48
N LEU A 284 3.71 -19.17 15.73
CA LEU A 284 2.72 -18.75 16.73
C LEU A 284 1.31 -19.24 16.40
N LEU A 285 0.95 -19.32 15.11
CA LEU A 285 -0.32 -19.87 14.66
C LEU A 285 -0.49 -21.33 15.10
N ALA A 286 0.55 -22.15 14.99
CA ALA A 286 0.51 -23.53 15.48
C ALA A 286 0.24 -23.59 16.99
N PHE A 287 0.87 -22.71 17.76
CA PHE A 287 0.62 -22.57 19.19
C PHE A 287 -0.81 -22.10 19.50
N PHE A 288 -1.33 -21.11 18.77
CA PHE A 288 -2.71 -20.63 18.95
C PHE A 288 -3.76 -21.69 18.56
N LEU A 289 -3.50 -22.48 17.52
CA LEU A 289 -4.34 -23.64 17.15
C LEU A 289 -4.33 -24.70 18.25
N TRP A 290 -3.16 -24.97 18.84
CA TRP A 290 -3.03 -25.87 19.99
C TRP A 290 -3.84 -25.38 21.20
N LEU A 291 -3.69 -24.09 21.57
CA LEU A 291 -4.47 -23.46 22.63
C LEU A 291 -5.99 -23.52 22.38
N GLN A 292 -6.43 -23.21 21.15
CA GLN A 292 -7.84 -23.27 20.78
C GLN A 292 -8.40 -24.70 20.88
N ASN A 293 -7.65 -25.71 20.45
CA ASN A 293 -8.05 -27.10 20.54
C ASN A 293 -8.17 -27.56 22.00
N HIS A 294 -7.20 -27.19 22.85
CA HIS A 294 -7.28 -27.47 24.29
C HIS A 294 -8.49 -26.80 24.94
N ALA A 295 -8.74 -25.53 24.64
CA ALA A 295 -9.90 -24.80 25.16
C ALA A 295 -11.25 -25.39 24.70
N ARG A 296 -11.31 -25.98 23.50
CA ARG A 296 -12.53 -26.60 22.96
C ARG A 296 -12.83 -27.99 23.51
N HIS A 297 -11.81 -28.79 23.82
CA HIS A 297 -12.01 -30.22 24.07
C HIS A 297 -11.58 -30.68 25.46
N GLY A 298 -10.91 -29.83 26.28
CA GLY A 298 -10.49 -30.20 27.65
C GLY A 298 -9.63 -31.47 27.72
N ARG A 299 -9.06 -31.90 26.59
CA ARG A 299 -8.41 -33.20 26.39
C ARG A 299 -6.99 -33.01 25.87
N SER A 300 -6.11 -33.95 26.22
CA SER A 300 -4.67 -33.90 25.90
C SER A 300 -4.41 -33.87 24.39
N ALA A 301 -3.29 -33.25 24.00
CA ALA A 301 -2.94 -32.98 22.60
C ALA A 301 -2.90 -34.25 21.73
N TRP A 302 -2.69 -35.40 22.36
CA TRP A 302 -2.66 -36.73 21.77
C TRP A 302 -4.01 -37.21 21.20
N GLN A 303 -5.15 -36.80 21.76
CA GLN A 303 -6.47 -37.17 21.21
C GLN A 303 -6.91 -36.26 20.04
N GLY A 304 -6.37 -35.05 19.93
CA GLY A 304 -6.57 -34.18 18.76
C GLY A 304 -5.91 -34.74 17.50
N LEU A 305 -4.71 -35.32 17.65
CA LEU A 305 -4.05 -36.16 16.63
C LEU A 305 -4.91 -37.38 16.25
N GLN A 306 -5.63 -37.95 17.20
CA GLN A 306 -6.55 -39.07 16.98
C GLN A 306 -7.82 -38.65 16.23
N HIS A 307 -8.31 -37.43 16.40
CA HIS A 307 -9.41 -36.89 15.59
C HIS A 307 -8.98 -36.54 14.15
N GLN A 308 -7.69 -36.22 13.94
CA GLN A 308 -7.10 -36.14 12.60
C GLN A 308 -6.96 -37.52 11.93
N ARG A 309 -7.02 -38.65 12.66
CA ARG A 309 -7.19 -39.98 12.06
C ARG A 309 -8.57 -40.17 11.40
N GLY A 310 -9.54 -39.28 11.65
CA GLY A 310 -10.80 -39.19 10.90
C GLY A 310 -10.73 -38.28 9.67
N ALA A 311 -9.61 -37.59 9.42
CA ALA A 311 -9.38 -36.89 8.17
C ALA A 311 -9.06 -37.94 7.08
N PRO A 312 -9.52 -37.73 5.84
CA PRO A 312 -9.18 -38.65 4.75
C PRO A 312 -7.66 -38.82 4.66
N GLY A 313 -7.16 -40.07 4.61
CA GLY A 313 -5.72 -40.34 4.61
C GLY A 313 -4.92 -39.63 3.49
N TRP A 314 -5.59 -39.17 2.44
CA TRP A 314 -4.99 -38.33 1.39
C TRP A 314 -4.51 -36.98 1.90
N ARG A 315 -5.17 -36.37 2.90
CA ARG A 315 -4.81 -35.03 3.39
C ARG A 315 -3.50 -35.03 4.13
N LEU A 316 -3.27 -36.00 5.00
CA LEU A 316 -2.01 -36.09 5.74
C LEU A 316 -0.84 -36.25 4.77
N LYS A 317 -0.96 -37.17 3.80
CA LYS A 317 0.04 -37.37 2.74
C LYS A 317 0.26 -36.10 1.92
N ALA A 318 -0.81 -35.42 1.52
CA ALA A 318 -0.72 -34.19 0.74
C ALA A 318 -0.12 -33.02 1.53
N SER A 319 -0.45 -32.88 2.82
CA SER A 319 0.15 -31.87 3.70
C SER A 319 1.64 -32.12 3.94
N VAL A 320 2.06 -33.38 4.14
CA VAL A 320 3.49 -33.73 4.25
C VAL A 320 4.21 -33.39 2.95
N LEU A 321 3.65 -33.76 1.80
CA LEU A 321 4.22 -33.41 0.50
C LEU A 321 4.36 -31.90 0.34
N LEU A 322 3.31 -31.12 0.64
CA LEU A 322 3.36 -29.65 0.59
C LEU A 322 4.46 -29.09 1.50
N SER A 323 4.59 -29.58 2.73
CA SER A 323 5.65 -29.15 3.65
C SER A 323 7.05 -29.45 3.09
N VAL A 324 7.26 -30.63 2.52
CA VAL A 324 8.53 -30.97 1.85
C VAL A 324 8.78 -30.04 0.66
N THR A 325 7.78 -29.79 -0.18
CA THR A 325 7.90 -28.87 -1.32
C THR A 325 8.28 -27.46 -0.88
N LEU A 326 7.66 -26.91 0.16
CA LEU A 326 7.99 -25.59 0.70
C LEU A 326 9.43 -25.53 1.24
N VAL A 327 9.90 -26.59 1.91
CA VAL A 327 11.28 -26.67 2.38
C VAL A 327 12.26 -26.72 1.19
N LEU A 328 11.97 -27.54 0.18
CA LEU A 328 12.78 -27.63 -1.03
C LEU A 328 12.82 -26.31 -1.81
N GLU A 329 11.71 -25.57 -1.83
CA GLU A 329 11.64 -24.24 -2.44
C GLU A 329 12.59 -23.26 -1.73
N VAL A 330 12.55 -23.20 -0.39
CA VAL A 330 13.45 -22.34 0.40
C VAL A 330 14.91 -22.70 0.13
N VAL A 331 15.25 -24.00 0.15
CA VAL A 331 16.61 -24.48 -0.18
C VAL A 331 17.00 -24.11 -1.60
N GLY A 332 16.12 -24.33 -2.58
CA GLY A 332 16.37 -24.03 -3.98
C GLY A 332 16.63 -22.55 -4.26
N VAL A 333 15.96 -21.64 -3.55
CA VAL A 333 16.22 -20.19 -3.68
C VAL A 333 17.50 -19.78 -2.94
N LEU A 334 17.83 -20.42 -1.80
CA LEU A 334 19.08 -20.18 -1.06
C LEU A 334 20.32 -20.64 -1.81
N GLU A 335 20.25 -21.79 -2.47
CA GLU A 335 21.35 -22.36 -3.25
C GLU A 335 21.40 -21.83 -4.68
N GLY A 336 20.24 -21.46 -5.24
CA GLY A 336 20.10 -21.04 -6.64
C GLY A 336 20.49 -19.59 -6.96
N GLY A 337 20.92 -18.79 -5.97
CA GLY A 337 21.29 -17.40 -6.21
C GLY A 337 22.22 -16.79 -5.15
N THR A 338 23.05 -15.84 -5.57
CA THR A 338 24.02 -15.15 -4.69
C THR A 338 23.43 -13.96 -3.97
N PHE A 339 22.42 -13.29 -4.55
CA PHE A 339 21.90 -12.03 -4.05
C PHE A 339 21.35 -12.15 -2.61
N MET A 340 20.60 -13.22 -2.30
CA MET A 340 20.12 -13.44 -0.94
C MET A 340 21.26 -13.72 0.04
N GLN A 341 22.31 -14.43 -0.38
CA GLN A 341 23.47 -14.72 0.46
C GLN A 341 24.24 -13.43 0.80
N GLU A 342 24.47 -12.57 -0.19
CA GLU A 342 25.07 -11.23 0.00
C GLU A 342 24.24 -10.36 0.95
N ARG A 343 22.91 -10.38 0.80
CA ARG A 343 22.02 -9.69 1.74
C ARG A 343 22.03 -10.30 3.14
N MET A 344 22.25 -11.60 3.32
CA MET A 344 22.41 -12.17 4.67
C MET A 344 23.75 -11.77 5.29
N ALA A 345 24.82 -11.73 4.49
CA ALA A 345 26.15 -11.38 4.95
C ALA A 345 26.26 -9.90 5.40
N SER A 346 25.49 -8.98 4.82
CA SER A 346 25.48 -7.55 5.16
C SER A 346 24.55 -7.16 6.33
N ALA A 347 24.11 -8.13 7.15
CA ALA A 347 23.13 -7.87 8.22
C ALA A 347 23.62 -6.96 9.35
N GLU A 348 24.90 -7.09 9.74
CA GLU A 348 25.44 -6.32 10.87
C GLU A 348 25.63 -4.84 10.53
N GLN A 349 26.17 -4.54 9.34
CA GLN A 349 26.34 -3.16 8.85
C GLN A 349 25.00 -2.43 8.63
N ASP A 350 23.94 -3.15 8.27
CA ASP A 350 22.58 -2.59 8.13
C ASP A 350 21.92 -2.28 9.48
N LEU A 351 22.29 -2.97 10.57
CA LEU A 351 21.69 -2.70 11.87
C LEU A 351 22.19 -1.38 12.47
N SER A 352 23.48 -1.08 12.35
CA SER A 352 24.04 0.18 12.87
C SER A 352 23.45 1.41 12.17
N SER A 353 23.33 1.35 10.83
CA SER A 353 22.74 2.45 10.05
C SER A 353 21.25 2.62 10.36
N ARG A 354 20.49 1.53 10.56
CA ARG A 354 19.09 1.60 11.00
C ARG A 354 18.95 2.23 12.37
N VAL A 355 19.80 1.88 13.33
CA VAL A 355 19.72 2.47 14.68
C VAL A 355 20.02 3.97 14.64
N GLU A 356 20.97 4.40 13.82
CA GLU A 356 21.24 5.83 13.59
C GLU A 356 20.05 6.53 12.93
N HIS A 357 19.49 5.95 11.87
CA HIS A 357 18.28 6.42 11.20
C HIS A 357 17.11 6.59 12.19
N TRP A 358 16.89 5.60 13.05
CA TRP A 358 15.87 5.63 14.09
C TRP A 358 16.12 6.73 15.13
N LYS A 359 17.37 6.92 15.55
CA LYS A 359 17.75 8.00 16.47
C LYS A 359 17.49 9.37 15.84
N ASN A 360 17.81 9.55 14.56
CA ASN A 360 17.56 10.79 13.84
C ASN A 360 16.05 11.07 13.72
N GLY A 361 15.25 10.05 13.38
CA GLY A 361 13.80 10.22 13.31
C GLY A 361 13.14 10.50 14.66
N VAL A 362 13.56 9.84 15.74
CA VAL A 362 13.10 10.16 17.11
C VAL A 362 13.60 11.55 17.54
N GLY A 363 14.81 11.92 17.10
CA GLY A 363 15.43 13.22 17.33
C GLY A 363 14.64 14.39 16.73
N LEU A 364 13.71 14.12 15.81
CA LEU A 364 12.76 15.13 15.34
C LEU A 364 11.86 15.63 16.49
N LEU A 365 11.56 14.83 17.52
CA LEU A 365 10.60 15.24 18.56
C LEU A 365 11.15 16.32 19.49
N ASP A 366 10.87 17.57 19.12
CA ASP A 366 11.36 18.78 19.79
C ASP A 366 10.43 19.24 20.91
N GLY A 367 10.76 18.85 22.13
CA GLY A 367 10.07 19.32 23.33
C GLY A 367 8.81 18.51 23.70
N PRO A 368 8.18 18.84 24.84
CA PRO A 368 7.20 17.97 25.48
C PRO A 368 5.90 17.77 24.67
N ALA A 369 5.51 18.77 23.87
CA ALA A 369 4.31 18.70 23.05
C ALA A 369 4.48 17.67 21.92
N ASP A 370 5.64 17.65 21.27
CA ASP A 370 5.95 16.71 20.20
C ASP A 370 6.07 15.28 20.74
N TRP A 371 6.71 15.09 21.89
CA TRP A 371 6.73 13.78 22.56
C TRP A 371 5.33 13.25 22.92
N LEU A 372 4.42 14.13 23.36
CA LEU A 372 3.10 13.72 23.78
C LEU A 372 2.15 13.48 22.59
N LEU A 373 2.19 14.35 21.58
CA LEU A 373 1.19 14.45 20.51
C LEU A 373 1.73 14.16 19.09
N GLY A 374 3.05 14.02 18.94
CA GLY A 374 3.75 13.79 17.67
C GLY A 374 3.93 15.06 16.84
N LYS A 375 4.74 15.00 15.78
CA LYS A 375 4.89 16.09 14.80
C LYS A 375 3.64 16.34 13.96
N GLY A 376 2.78 15.35 13.85
CA GLY A 376 1.63 15.37 12.95
C GLY A 376 1.71 14.22 11.96
N LEU A 377 0.54 13.71 11.60
CA LEU A 377 0.40 12.54 10.74
C LEU A 377 0.90 12.84 9.33
N GLY A 378 1.67 11.93 8.72
CA GLY A 378 2.22 12.10 7.37
C GLY A 378 3.28 13.21 7.25
N ARG A 379 3.83 13.70 8.37
CA ARG A 379 4.83 14.77 8.37
C ARG A 379 6.26 14.28 8.56
N LEU A 380 6.45 12.99 8.78
CA LEU A 380 7.78 12.40 8.88
C LEU A 380 8.64 12.76 7.65
N PRO A 381 8.20 12.58 6.37
CA PRO A 381 9.11 12.79 5.25
C PRO A 381 9.59 14.23 5.10
N ALA A 382 8.66 15.18 5.24
CA ALA A 382 8.97 16.61 5.13
C ALA A 382 9.92 17.07 6.24
N ASN A 383 9.69 16.62 7.48
CA ASN A 383 10.51 17.02 8.61
C ASN A 383 11.87 16.32 8.62
N TYR A 384 11.93 15.03 8.26
CA TYR A 384 13.19 14.30 8.18
C TYR A 384 14.14 14.94 7.16
N ALA A 385 13.67 15.16 5.92
CA ALA A 385 14.45 15.81 4.86
C ALA A 385 14.79 17.28 5.12
N ALA A 386 14.12 17.94 6.07
CA ALA A 386 14.35 19.36 6.37
C ALA A 386 15.25 19.57 7.60
N GLN A 387 15.18 18.68 8.59
CA GLN A 387 15.75 18.90 9.93
C GLN A 387 16.91 17.96 10.27
N VAL A 388 16.97 16.77 9.66
CA VAL A 388 18.09 15.85 9.91
C VAL A 388 19.32 16.32 9.11
N PRO A 389 20.46 16.58 9.77
CA PRO A 389 21.65 17.06 9.08
C PRO A 389 22.16 16.05 8.05
N GLY A 390 22.47 16.51 6.85
CA GLY A 390 22.97 15.64 5.77
C GLY A 390 21.90 14.75 5.15
N GLU A 391 20.62 15.02 5.39
CA GLU A 391 19.50 14.32 4.78
C GLU A 391 18.62 15.32 4.05
N GLU A 392 18.19 14.98 2.83
CA GLU A 392 17.29 15.79 2.03
C GLU A 392 16.52 14.94 1.03
N PHE A 393 15.50 15.52 0.38
CA PHE A 393 14.92 14.88 -0.79
C PHE A 393 15.89 14.98 -1.97
N PRO A 394 16.03 13.91 -2.78
CA PRO A 394 16.91 13.90 -3.96
C PRO A 394 16.38 14.78 -5.10
N GLY A 395 15.16 15.29 -5.00
CA GLY A 395 14.54 16.18 -5.97
C GLY A 395 13.05 16.32 -5.72
N ASP A 396 12.38 17.10 -6.58
CA ASP A 396 10.95 17.35 -6.52
C ASP A 396 10.40 17.77 -7.89
N ALA A 397 9.09 17.63 -8.08
CA ALA A 397 8.38 18.07 -9.27
C ALA A 397 7.12 18.82 -8.89
N ARG A 398 6.99 20.07 -9.34
CA ARG A 398 5.86 20.93 -9.05
C ARG A 398 5.22 21.45 -10.32
N HIS A 399 3.95 21.14 -10.51
CA HIS A 399 3.13 21.83 -11.50
C HIS A 399 2.95 23.29 -11.08
N GLN A 400 3.18 24.19 -12.02
CA GLN A 400 3.09 25.63 -11.84
C GLN A 400 2.09 26.19 -12.85
N MET A 401 1.39 27.24 -12.43
CA MET A 401 0.54 28.05 -13.30
C MET A 401 1.01 29.50 -13.20
N ALA A 402 1.44 30.07 -14.32
CA ALA A 402 1.88 31.46 -14.38
C ALA A 402 0.98 32.27 -15.34
N PRO A 403 0.73 33.56 -15.04
CA PRO A 403 0.03 34.44 -15.98
C PRO A 403 0.91 34.66 -17.22
N GLY A 404 0.53 34.04 -18.34
CA GLY A 404 1.18 34.27 -19.64
C GLY A 404 0.59 35.48 -20.35
N LYS A 405 1.21 35.87 -21.47
CA LYS A 405 0.82 37.08 -22.23
C LYS A 405 -0.60 37.00 -22.84
N GLN A 406 -1.13 35.81 -23.08
CA GLN A 406 -2.47 35.58 -23.68
C GLN A 406 -3.22 34.37 -23.09
N ILE A 407 -2.51 33.33 -22.67
CA ILE A 407 -3.03 32.12 -22.03
C ILE A 407 -2.24 31.90 -20.74
N VAL A 408 -2.84 31.29 -19.71
CA VAL A 408 -2.12 30.86 -18.51
C VAL A 408 -1.08 29.81 -18.92
N GLU A 409 0.20 30.08 -18.67
CA GLU A 409 1.28 29.12 -18.90
C GLU A 409 1.20 28.04 -17.83
N GLN A 410 1.22 26.78 -18.28
CA GLN A 410 1.28 25.61 -17.41
C GLN A 410 2.58 24.88 -17.70
N PHE A 411 3.35 24.57 -16.67
CA PHE A 411 4.63 23.90 -16.80
C PHE A 411 4.94 23.15 -15.52
N VAL A 412 5.98 22.32 -15.56
CA VAL A 412 6.52 21.67 -14.36
C VAL A 412 7.88 22.24 -14.05
N THR A 413 8.07 22.68 -12.81
CA THR A 413 9.41 22.93 -12.27
C THR A 413 9.94 21.65 -11.66
N LEU A 414 11.05 21.16 -12.22
CA LEU A 414 11.86 20.08 -11.68
C LEU A 414 12.96 20.66 -10.80
N TYR A 415 13.17 20.06 -9.65
CA TYR A 415 14.21 20.42 -8.70
C TYR A 415 15.20 19.27 -8.57
N GLY A 416 16.48 19.60 -8.66
CA GLY A 416 17.54 18.69 -8.22
C GLY A 416 17.62 18.60 -6.69
N PRO A 417 18.58 17.85 -6.15
CA PRO A 417 18.83 17.79 -4.73
C PRO A 417 19.15 19.19 -4.18
N LYS A 418 18.82 19.46 -2.92
CA LYS A 418 18.98 20.80 -2.34
C LYS A 418 20.45 21.16 -2.14
N SER A 419 21.29 20.22 -1.75
CA SER A 419 22.69 20.46 -1.43
C SER A 419 23.63 19.30 -1.70
N GLN A 420 23.14 18.07 -1.89
CA GLN A 420 23.95 16.85 -2.06
C GLN A 420 24.06 16.44 -3.53
N PRO A 421 25.22 16.65 -4.19
CA PRO A 421 25.39 16.27 -5.59
C PRO A 421 25.30 14.76 -5.83
N GLU A 422 25.61 13.91 -4.83
CA GLU A 422 25.48 12.46 -4.95
C GLU A 422 24.03 11.97 -5.14
N LEU A 423 23.05 12.79 -4.77
CA LEU A 423 21.62 12.49 -4.96
C LEU A 423 21.09 12.93 -6.33
N GLY A 424 21.94 13.54 -7.17
CA GLY A 424 21.56 13.96 -8.51
C GLY A 424 21.09 12.79 -9.38
N GLY A 425 19.97 12.96 -10.10
CA GLY A 425 19.43 11.91 -10.97
C GLY A 425 18.63 10.83 -10.24
N VAL A 426 18.63 10.80 -8.90
CA VAL A 426 17.91 9.81 -8.11
C VAL A 426 16.40 10.06 -8.14
N PHE A 427 15.97 11.33 -8.09
CA PHE A 427 14.56 11.67 -8.27
C PHE A 427 14.23 11.73 -9.76
N GLU A 428 13.18 11.05 -10.17
CA GLU A 428 12.69 11.04 -11.53
C GLU A 428 11.20 11.38 -11.58
N LEU A 429 10.83 12.29 -12.49
CA LEU A 429 9.44 12.45 -12.88
C LEU A 429 9.16 11.49 -14.05
N THR A 430 8.26 10.53 -13.84
CA THR A 430 8.11 9.40 -14.76
C THR A 430 6.73 9.35 -15.41
N GLN A 431 6.62 8.82 -16.63
CA GLN A 431 5.35 8.58 -17.31
C GLN A 431 5.37 7.23 -18.01
N ARG A 432 4.33 6.42 -17.80
CA ARG A 432 4.12 5.17 -18.55
C ARG A 432 3.92 5.46 -20.03
N VAL A 433 4.58 4.69 -20.89
CA VAL A 433 4.47 4.84 -22.35
C VAL A 433 4.15 3.52 -23.03
N ALA A 434 3.21 3.56 -23.98
CA ALA A 434 2.84 2.42 -24.80
C ALA A 434 3.80 2.33 -25.99
N LEU A 435 4.93 1.65 -25.81
CA LEU A 435 5.85 1.42 -26.93
C LEU A 435 5.37 0.27 -27.79
N THR A 436 5.05 0.59 -29.04
CA THR A 436 4.62 -0.37 -30.04
C THR A 436 5.77 -0.86 -30.90
N GLU A 437 6.92 -0.16 -30.99
CA GLU A 437 7.88 -0.38 -32.08
C GLU A 437 9.35 -0.36 -31.63
N PRO A 438 10.20 -1.22 -32.21
CA PRO A 438 11.64 -1.17 -31.99
C PRO A 438 12.26 0.00 -32.77
N GLY A 439 13.22 0.69 -32.16
CA GLY A 439 14.03 1.72 -32.81
C GLY A 439 14.43 2.84 -31.86
N GLY A 440 15.07 3.88 -32.39
CA GLY A 440 15.51 5.05 -31.63
C GLY A 440 14.39 6.06 -31.41
N TYR A 441 14.27 6.56 -30.20
CA TYR A 441 13.29 7.57 -29.83
C TYR A 441 13.89 8.96 -29.78
N ARG A 442 13.05 9.99 -29.96
CA ARG A 442 13.46 11.40 -29.85
C ARG A 442 12.57 12.16 -28.90
N VAL A 443 13.17 13.00 -28.07
CA VAL A 443 12.47 13.90 -27.16
C VAL A 443 12.59 15.32 -27.69
N GLN A 444 11.45 15.99 -27.80
CA GLN A 444 11.36 17.43 -27.98
C GLN A 444 10.77 18.01 -26.71
N MET A 445 11.30 19.12 -26.20
CA MET A 445 10.75 19.80 -25.03
C MET A 445 11.18 21.26 -25.02
N ASP A 446 10.38 22.11 -24.41
CA ASP A 446 10.75 23.48 -24.11
C ASP A 446 11.27 23.52 -22.67
N VAL A 447 12.41 24.19 -22.46
CA VAL A 447 12.98 24.35 -21.13
C VAL A 447 13.28 25.80 -20.82
N ARG A 448 13.26 26.14 -19.54
CA ARG A 448 13.67 27.45 -19.03
C ARG A 448 14.48 27.23 -17.77
N VAL A 449 15.71 27.74 -17.76
CA VAL A 449 16.68 27.58 -16.67
C VAL A 449 17.27 28.94 -16.31
N SER A 450 17.47 29.18 -15.01
CA SER A 450 18.12 30.40 -14.50
C SER A 450 19.63 30.28 -14.37
N GLU A 451 20.15 29.06 -14.34
CA GLU A 451 21.56 28.71 -14.26
C GLU A 451 21.88 27.54 -15.19
N GLU A 452 23.15 27.16 -15.30
CA GLU A 452 23.55 26.02 -16.12
C GLU A 452 23.09 24.72 -15.46
N THR A 453 22.13 24.02 -16.08
CA THR A 453 21.46 22.84 -15.51
C THR A 453 21.65 21.62 -16.39
N ARG A 454 22.00 20.48 -15.79
CA ARG A 454 22.04 19.17 -16.43
C ARG A 454 20.73 18.42 -16.26
N PHE A 455 20.27 17.85 -17.37
CA PHE A 455 19.14 16.94 -17.42
C PHE A 455 19.58 15.54 -17.79
N GLU A 456 18.90 14.58 -17.18
CA GLU A 456 18.93 13.18 -17.58
C GLU A 456 17.54 12.76 -18.00
N LEU A 457 17.46 12.17 -19.20
CA LEU A 457 16.23 11.66 -19.76
C LEU A 457 16.43 10.19 -20.08
N TYR A 458 15.51 9.34 -19.61
CA TYR A 458 15.55 7.92 -19.90
C TYR A 458 14.23 7.44 -20.50
N LEU A 459 14.34 6.45 -21.37
CA LEU A 459 13.24 5.61 -21.80
C LEU A 459 13.65 4.16 -21.58
N CYS A 460 13.12 3.56 -20.51
CA CYS A 460 13.55 2.26 -20.04
C CYS A 460 12.41 1.23 -20.04
N GLU A 461 12.79 -0.04 -20.23
CA GLU A 461 11.98 -1.18 -19.80
C GLU A 461 11.99 -1.23 -18.26
N ARG A 462 10.91 -0.78 -17.64
CA ARG A 462 10.79 -0.68 -16.19
C ARG A 462 9.41 -1.05 -15.69
N HIS A 463 9.36 -1.90 -14.66
CA HIS A 463 8.14 -2.11 -13.88
C HIS A 463 7.96 -0.99 -12.85
N LEU A 464 8.92 -0.81 -11.94
CA LEU A 464 8.88 0.27 -10.95
C LEU A 464 10.29 0.71 -10.50
N LEU A 465 11.08 -0.22 -9.95
CA LEU A 465 12.33 0.09 -9.25
C LEU A 465 13.60 -0.16 -10.06
N TYR A 466 13.54 -1.09 -11.01
CA TYR A 466 14.73 -1.56 -11.71
C TYR A 466 14.54 -1.36 -13.20
N ASP A 467 15.51 -0.66 -13.78
CA ASP A 467 15.65 -0.50 -15.21
C ASP A 467 16.34 -1.71 -15.82
N ARG A 468 15.98 -1.99 -17.08
CA ARG A 468 16.65 -2.99 -17.92
C ARG A 468 17.26 -2.33 -19.15
N ALA A 469 16.69 -2.58 -20.34
CA ALA A 469 17.12 -1.92 -21.55
C ALA A 469 16.64 -0.47 -21.51
N CYS A 470 17.54 0.46 -21.78
CA CYS A 470 17.28 1.90 -21.74
C CYS A 470 17.83 2.60 -22.97
N GLN A 471 17.14 3.65 -23.39
CA GLN A 471 17.70 4.71 -24.23
C GLN A 471 17.72 6.00 -23.43
N ALA A 472 18.85 6.72 -23.46
CA ALA A 472 19.08 7.88 -22.63
C ALA A 472 19.55 9.09 -23.44
N ALA A 473 19.29 10.28 -22.93
CA ALA A 473 19.94 11.52 -23.36
C ALA A 473 20.38 12.34 -22.15
N PHE A 474 21.60 12.86 -22.26
CA PHE A 474 22.23 13.71 -21.26
C PHE A 474 22.46 15.06 -21.91
N VAL A 475 21.90 16.12 -21.35
CA VAL A 475 22.04 17.46 -21.91
C VAL A 475 22.37 18.46 -20.81
N ARG A 476 23.25 19.40 -21.12
CA ARG A 476 23.52 20.56 -20.28
C ARG A 476 23.00 21.80 -20.96
N VAL A 477 22.19 22.55 -20.23
CA VAL A 477 21.41 23.67 -20.75
C VAL A 477 21.85 24.94 -20.04
N LYS A 478 22.26 25.94 -20.81
CA LYS A 478 22.63 27.26 -20.28
C LYS A 478 21.42 28.21 -20.32
N PRO A 479 21.38 29.24 -19.46
CA PRO A 479 20.38 30.30 -19.58
C PRO A 479 20.46 30.95 -20.97
N ALA A 480 19.31 31.25 -21.56
CA ALA A 480 19.24 31.89 -22.86
C ALA A 480 19.90 33.29 -22.80
N GLY A 481 20.92 33.52 -23.64
CA GLY A 481 21.63 34.80 -23.68
C GLY A 481 20.84 35.88 -24.44
N GLY A 482 20.89 37.13 -23.95
CA GLY A 482 20.39 38.32 -24.68
C GLY A 482 18.87 38.57 -24.63
N VAL A 483 18.10 37.64 -24.07
CA VAL A 483 16.70 37.82 -23.63
C VAL A 483 16.74 37.68 -22.10
N GLY A 484 15.86 38.36 -21.36
CA GLY A 484 15.90 38.38 -19.88
C GLY A 484 16.05 36.96 -19.26
N PRO A 485 16.52 36.84 -18.00
CA PRO A 485 17.11 35.63 -17.39
C PRO A 485 16.25 34.34 -17.31
N LEU A 486 15.13 34.25 -18.02
CA LEU A 486 14.09 33.24 -17.92
C LEU A 486 13.33 33.07 -19.27
N ALA A 487 14.04 32.91 -20.38
CA ALA A 487 13.40 32.62 -21.68
C ALA A 487 13.31 31.11 -21.96
N TRP A 488 12.20 30.69 -22.56
CA TRP A 488 12.01 29.32 -23.05
C TRP A 488 12.93 29.04 -24.25
N GLN A 489 13.57 27.88 -24.24
CA GLN A 489 14.41 27.39 -25.33
C GLN A 489 14.00 25.97 -25.74
N PRO A 490 13.83 25.70 -27.04
CA PRO A 490 13.47 24.39 -27.52
C PRO A 490 14.68 23.46 -27.52
N LEU A 491 14.48 22.22 -27.07
CA LEU A 491 15.44 21.14 -27.12
C LEU A 491 14.91 20.01 -28.00
N ASN A 492 15.80 19.39 -28.77
CA ASN A 492 15.51 18.22 -29.57
C ASN A 492 16.64 17.20 -29.42
N LEU A 493 16.38 16.13 -28.68
CA LEU A 493 17.37 15.16 -28.22
C LEU A 493 17.03 13.79 -28.80
N ALA A 494 18.02 13.11 -29.35
CA ALA A 494 17.92 11.69 -29.66
C ALA A 494 18.26 10.87 -28.41
N LEU A 495 17.41 9.90 -28.09
CA LEU A 495 17.70 8.94 -27.03
C LEU A 495 18.58 7.83 -27.64
N HIS A 496 19.67 7.52 -26.94
CA HIS A 496 20.67 6.54 -27.37
C HIS A 496 20.77 5.40 -26.35
N GLY A 497 20.89 4.17 -26.84
CA GLY A 497 21.04 3.00 -25.99
C GLY A 497 20.43 1.77 -26.66
N ASP A 498 20.11 0.78 -25.84
CA ASP A 498 19.65 -0.51 -26.32
C ASP A 498 18.25 -0.42 -26.96
N ALA A 499 17.99 -1.34 -27.88
CA ALA A 499 16.66 -1.47 -28.46
C ALA A 499 15.68 -1.98 -27.39
N LEU A 500 14.55 -1.30 -27.27
CA LEU A 500 13.50 -1.66 -26.32
C LEU A 500 12.64 -2.77 -26.91
N GLY A 501 12.51 -3.87 -26.18
CA GLY A 501 11.75 -5.05 -26.58
C GLY A 501 10.28 -4.97 -26.20
N ARG A 502 9.43 -5.67 -26.94
CA ARG A 502 8.02 -5.87 -26.53
C ARG A 502 7.90 -6.81 -25.32
N GLY A 503 8.86 -7.72 -25.13
CA GLY A 503 8.73 -8.86 -24.23
C GLY A 503 7.93 -9.99 -24.87
N SER A 504 7.73 -11.07 -24.12
CA SER A 504 6.88 -12.20 -24.54
C SER A 504 5.40 -11.80 -24.49
N TRP A 505 4.55 -12.43 -25.32
CA TRP A 505 3.12 -12.10 -25.39
C TRP A 505 2.38 -12.25 -24.04
N PHE A 506 2.80 -13.22 -23.21
CA PHE A 506 2.24 -13.50 -21.89
C PHE A 506 2.88 -12.68 -20.77
N ALA A 507 4.00 -12.01 -21.05
CA ALA A 507 4.76 -11.19 -20.11
C ALA A 507 5.30 -9.94 -20.84
N PRO A 508 4.41 -9.05 -21.32
CA PRO A 508 4.82 -7.83 -22.00
C PRO A 508 5.63 -6.96 -21.04
N ARG A 509 6.73 -6.40 -21.54
CA ARG A 509 7.54 -5.49 -20.74
C ARG A 509 6.90 -4.13 -20.72
N LEU A 510 6.70 -3.56 -19.53
CA LEU A 510 6.27 -2.18 -19.40
C LEU A 510 7.43 -1.23 -19.63
N LYS A 511 7.11 -0.01 -20.07
CA LYS A 511 8.10 1.04 -20.34
C LYS A 511 7.73 2.33 -19.68
N MET A 512 8.74 3.11 -19.37
CA MET A 512 8.62 4.34 -18.63
C MET A 512 9.60 5.35 -19.21
N PHE A 513 9.08 6.53 -19.53
CA PHE A 513 9.89 7.71 -19.79
C PHE A 513 10.16 8.40 -18.45
N SER A 514 11.37 8.86 -18.21
CA SER A 514 11.73 9.68 -17.04
C SER A 514 12.55 10.90 -17.44
N ILE A 515 12.41 11.95 -16.62
CA ILE A 515 13.23 13.16 -16.68
C ILE A 515 13.66 13.55 -15.27
N SER A 516 14.92 13.98 -15.14
CA SER A 516 15.52 14.42 -13.87
C SER A 516 16.40 15.66 -14.07
N VAL A 517 16.52 16.46 -13.01
CA VAL A 517 17.53 17.52 -12.85
C VAL A 517 18.60 16.99 -11.89
N VAL A 518 19.85 16.99 -12.33
CA VAL A 518 20.94 16.31 -11.60
C VAL A 518 21.70 17.27 -10.67
N ASP A 519 21.82 18.54 -11.06
CA ASP A 519 22.65 19.50 -10.33
C ASP A 519 22.01 19.90 -9.00
N ALA A 520 22.84 19.95 -7.96
CA ALA A 520 22.42 20.38 -6.64
C ALA A 520 22.09 21.89 -6.63
N ALA A 521 21.08 22.25 -5.84
CA ALA A 521 20.47 23.58 -5.77
C ALA A 521 19.89 24.11 -7.10
N SER A 522 19.83 23.27 -8.13
CA SER A 522 19.32 23.65 -9.44
C SER A 522 17.85 23.33 -9.65
N ARG A 523 17.22 24.14 -10.50
CA ARG A 523 15.85 23.94 -10.94
C ARG A 523 15.71 24.23 -12.41
N ALA A 524 14.72 23.60 -13.03
CA ALA A 524 14.36 23.86 -14.40
C ALA A 524 12.86 23.80 -14.60
N ASP A 525 12.34 24.76 -15.36
CA ASP A 525 10.97 24.69 -15.86
C ASP A 525 10.97 23.92 -17.19
N VAL A 526 10.03 23.00 -17.34
CA VAL A 526 9.87 22.16 -18.52
C VAL A 526 8.42 22.18 -18.98
N ASP A 527 8.23 22.28 -20.30
CA ASP A 527 6.92 22.23 -20.95
C ASP A 527 7.01 21.52 -22.33
N ASN A 528 5.86 21.18 -22.91
CA ASN A 528 5.69 20.61 -24.25
C ASN A 528 6.56 19.37 -24.53
N ILE A 529 6.70 18.47 -23.55
CA ILE A 529 7.50 17.26 -23.69
C ILE A 529 6.81 16.32 -24.68
N ARG A 530 7.46 16.10 -25.83
CA ARG A 530 7.03 15.17 -26.85
C ARG A 530 8.08 14.09 -27.06
N LEU A 531 7.77 12.88 -26.61
CA LEU A 531 8.51 11.67 -26.97
C LEU A 531 7.94 11.14 -28.29
N THR A 532 8.77 11.05 -29.32
CA THR A 532 8.40 10.60 -30.66
C THR A 532 9.03 9.25 -30.98
N SER A 533 8.22 8.34 -31.53
CA SER A 533 8.66 7.04 -32.02
C SER A 533 9.48 7.17 -33.31
N PRO A 534 10.17 6.10 -33.75
CA PRO A 534 10.87 6.07 -35.03
C PRO A 534 9.99 6.44 -36.24
N ARG A 535 8.68 6.24 -36.17
CA ARG A 535 7.69 6.61 -37.20
C ARG A 535 7.12 8.03 -37.04
N GLY A 536 7.62 8.80 -36.08
CA GLY A 536 7.19 10.18 -35.81
C GLY A 536 5.89 10.30 -35.01
N GLN A 537 5.39 9.23 -34.41
CA GLN A 537 4.18 9.29 -33.57
C GLN A 537 4.51 9.73 -32.14
N PRO A 538 3.75 10.66 -31.54
CA PRO A 538 3.90 11.01 -30.12
C PRO A 538 3.41 9.85 -29.24
N VAL A 539 4.14 9.55 -28.16
CA VAL A 539 3.81 8.43 -27.24
C VAL A 539 3.54 8.85 -25.79
N LEU A 540 3.77 10.11 -25.43
CA LEU A 540 3.36 10.67 -24.12
C LEU A 540 1.91 11.11 -24.17
N ALA A 541 1.18 10.88 -23.08
CA ALA A 541 -0.24 11.21 -22.95
C ALA A 541 -0.48 12.65 -22.45
N ASN A 542 0.41 13.18 -21.60
CA ASN A 542 0.26 14.53 -21.01
C ASN A 542 1.62 15.26 -21.01
N GLY A 543 2.09 15.67 -22.18
CA GLY A 543 3.39 16.35 -22.34
C GLY A 543 3.36 17.85 -22.15
N ASP A 544 2.19 18.46 -22.32
CA ASP A 544 1.94 19.92 -22.24
C ASP A 544 1.46 20.36 -20.86
N PHE A 545 1.33 19.42 -19.92
CA PHE A 545 0.90 19.63 -18.54
C PHE A 545 -0.45 20.34 -18.39
N SER A 546 -1.28 20.38 -19.43
CA SER A 546 -2.60 21.02 -19.45
C SER A 546 -3.58 20.36 -18.47
N ALA A 547 -3.35 19.09 -18.16
CA ALA A 547 -4.07 18.30 -17.17
C ALA A 547 -3.30 18.16 -15.84
N GLY A 548 -2.41 19.10 -15.51
CA GLY A 548 -1.53 19.04 -14.35
C GLY A 548 -0.52 17.89 -14.46
N LEU A 549 -0.34 17.13 -13.38
CA LEU A 549 0.52 15.95 -13.34
C LEU A 549 -0.22 14.64 -13.67
N SER A 550 -1.36 14.70 -14.36
CA SER A 550 -2.02 13.50 -14.87
C SER A 550 -1.02 12.63 -15.65
N HIS A 551 -1.02 11.32 -15.41
CA HIS A 551 -0.06 10.34 -15.96
C HIS A 551 1.39 10.44 -15.45
N TRP A 552 1.79 11.53 -14.80
CA TRP A 552 3.13 11.70 -14.27
C TRP A 552 3.20 11.17 -12.85
N PHE A 553 4.13 10.25 -12.61
CA PHE A 553 4.31 9.58 -11.34
C PHE A 553 5.76 9.80 -10.88
N PRO A 554 5.98 10.49 -9.75
CA PRO A 554 7.33 10.67 -9.23
C PRO A 554 7.87 9.33 -8.72
N ALA A 555 9.16 9.10 -8.86
CA ALA A 555 9.85 7.94 -8.31
C ALA A 555 11.25 8.33 -7.83
N ALA A 556 11.68 7.74 -6.72
CA ALA A 556 13.07 7.81 -6.27
C ALA A 556 13.78 6.50 -6.63
N GLN A 557 15.03 6.59 -7.03
CA GLN A 557 15.88 5.45 -7.37
C GLN A 557 16.96 5.28 -6.30
N SER A 558 17.04 4.11 -5.66
CA SER A 558 18.12 3.70 -4.74
C SER A 558 18.29 4.45 -3.41
N TYR A 559 17.79 5.69 -3.25
CA TYR A 559 17.83 6.44 -1.98
C TYR A 559 16.42 6.72 -1.46
N PHE A 560 16.12 6.20 -0.27
CA PHE A 560 14.76 6.14 0.31
C PHE A 560 14.68 6.65 1.75
N VAL A 561 15.81 7.10 2.32
CA VAL A 561 15.97 7.44 3.74
C VAL A 561 14.89 8.40 4.25
N PRO A 562 14.58 9.53 3.58
CA PRO A 562 13.66 10.50 4.18
C PRO A 562 12.20 10.06 4.17
N TRP A 563 11.80 9.05 3.40
CA TRP A 563 10.37 8.71 3.28
C TRP A 563 9.83 7.81 4.37
N HIS A 564 10.68 7.02 5.02
CA HIS A 564 10.28 5.94 5.90
C HIS A 564 11.17 5.91 7.14
N LEU A 565 10.59 5.71 8.32
CA LEU A 565 11.40 5.49 9.53
C LEU A 565 11.85 4.03 9.67
N ASP A 566 11.31 3.14 8.83
CA ASP A 566 11.58 1.69 8.86
C ASP A 566 11.36 1.05 10.25
N ASN A 567 10.42 1.59 11.02
CA ASN A 567 9.97 1.03 12.29
C ASN A 567 8.58 1.57 12.62
N LEU A 568 7.58 0.70 12.61
CA LEU A 568 6.17 1.02 12.85
C LEU A 568 5.94 1.71 14.20
N PHE A 569 6.61 1.27 15.25
CA PHE A 569 6.39 1.80 16.59
C PHE A 569 6.97 3.20 16.74
N LEU A 570 8.17 3.41 16.21
CA LEU A 570 8.82 4.70 16.19
C LEU A 570 8.09 5.67 15.25
N GLU A 571 7.59 5.21 14.11
CA GLU A 571 6.83 6.07 13.20
C GLU A 571 5.54 6.55 13.85
N ILE A 572 4.79 5.66 14.51
CA ILE A 572 3.59 6.04 15.26
C ILE A 572 3.96 7.02 16.40
N LEU A 573 5.08 6.82 17.09
CA LEU A 573 5.57 7.75 18.11
C LEU A 573 5.89 9.12 17.50
N VAL A 574 6.64 9.17 16.41
CA VAL A 574 7.06 10.43 15.78
C VAL A 574 5.86 11.19 15.23
N GLU A 575 4.92 10.51 14.59
CA GLU A 575 3.78 11.17 13.93
C GLU A 575 2.61 11.46 14.87
N ARG A 576 2.35 10.62 15.87
CA ARG A 576 1.16 10.69 16.75
C ARG A 576 1.47 10.84 18.25
N GLY A 577 2.74 10.82 18.62
CA GLY A 577 3.20 10.96 20.00
C GLY A 577 2.92 9.76 20.87
N ALA A 578 3.35 9.85 22.13
CA ALA A 578 3.17 8.79 23.12
C ALA A 578 1.69 8.45 23.37
N VAL A 579 0.78 9.45 23.30
CA VAL A 579 -0.66 9.21 23.46
C VAL A 579 -1.22 8.40 22.30
N GLY A 580 -0.85 8.73 21.07
CA GLY A 580 -1.27 7.99 19.88
C GLY A 580 -0.73 6.57 19.86
N LEU A 581 0.55 6.39 20.21
CA LEU A 581 1.18 5.07 20.33
C LEU A 581 0.49 4.21 21.39
N LEU A 582 0.29 4.75 22.60
CA LEU A 582 -0.37 4.02 23.68
C LEU A 582 -1.81 3.64 23.31
N ALA A 583 -2.59 4.55 22.73
CA ALA A 583 -3.94 4.27 22.29
C ALA A 583 -3.99 3.14 21.25
N TRP A 584 -3.08 3.17 20.28
CA TRP A 584 -2.96 2.13 19.26
C TRP A 584 -2.54 0.78 19.85
N LEU A 585 -1.52 0.75 20.72
CA LEU A 585 -1.06 -0.46 21.40
C LEU A 585 -2.17 -1.08 22.25
N LEU A 586 -2.95 -0.27 22.97
CA LEU A 586 -4.10 -0.74 23.75
C LEU A 586 -5.18 -1.36 22.86
N LEU A 587 -5.48 -0.76 21.70
CA LEU A 587 -6.45 -1.30 20.74
C LEU A 587 -5.99 -2.64 20.16
N VAL A 588 -4.73 -2.73 19.71
CA VAL A 588 -4.15 -3.96 19.14
C VAL A 588 -4.08 -5.06 20.20
N SER A 589 -3.60 -4.73 21.40
CA SER A 589 -3.51 -5.66 22.53
C SER A 589 -4.90 -6.16 22.95
N TYR A 590 -5.90 -5.27 22.94
CA TYR A 590 -7.29 -5.66 23.20
C TYR A 590 -7.81 -6.64 22.16
N ALA A 591 -7.55 -6.40 20.87
CA ALA A 591 -7.93 -7.33 19.80
C ALA A 591 -7.25 -8.70 19.95
N LEU A 592 -5.92 -8.72 20.15
CA LEU A 592 -5.14 -9.95 20.38
C LEU A 592 -5.61 -10.72 21.60
N TRP A 593 -5.83 -10.03 22.72
CA TRP A 593 -6.37 -10.62 23.95
C TRP A 593 -7.67 -11.37 23.67
N HIS A 594 -8.59 -10.76 22.93
CA HIS A 594 -9.88 -11.39 22.61
C HIS A 594 -9.77 -12.65 21.75
N LEU A 595 -8.82 -12.65 20.82
CA LEU A 595 -8.58 -13.77 19.91
C LEU A 595 -7.90 -14.95 20.61
N VAL A 596 -7.02 -14.69 21.57
CA VAL A 596 -6.22 -15.75 22.22
C VAL A 596 -6.83 -16.20 23.55
N LEU A 597 -7.18 -15.26 24.42
CA LEU A 597 -7.57 -15.52 25.81
C LEU A 597 -9.04 -15.20 26.08
N GLY A 598 -9.63 -14.26 25.33
CA GLY A 598 -10.97 -13.75 25.55
C GLY A 598 -12.09 -14.51 24.84
N ARG A 599 -13.21 -13.80 24.61
CA ARG A 599 -14.48 -14.41 24.17
C ARG A 599 -14.50 -14.87 22.71
N ALA A 600 -13.57 -14.38 21.89
CA ALA A 600 -13.45 -14.78 20.48
C ALA A 600 -12.54 -16.00 20.29
N ARG A 601 -11.86 -16.50 21.33
CA ARG A 601 -10.91 -17.62 21.23
C ARG A 601 -11.47 -18.91 20.62
N LEU A 602 -12.79 -19.10 20.65
CA LEU A 602 -13.44 -20.28 20.08
C LEU A 602 -13.95 -20.06 18.66
N VAL A 603 -13.88 -18.84 18.11
CA VAL A 603 -14.22 -18.55 16.72
C VAL A 603 -13.19 -19.23 15.80
N PRO A 604 -13.62 -19.99 14.76
CA PRO A 604 -12.68 -20.74 13.91
C PRO A 604 -11.56 -19.91 13.27
N LEU A 605 -11.82 -18.64 12.97
CA LEU A 605 -10.85 -17.74 12.34
C LEU A 605 -9.87 -17.09 13.34
N ALA A 606 -10.15 -17.16 14.65
CA ALA A 606 -9.40 -16.42 15.67
C ALA A 606 -7.88 -16.63 15.67
N PRO A 607 -7.33 -17.87 15.60
CA PRO A 607 -5.88 -18.07 15.62
C PRO A 607 -5.19 -17.50 14.38
N TYR A 608 -5.87 -17.52 13.22
CA TYR A 608 -5.36 -16.96 11.97
C TYR A 608 -5.35 -15.42 12.00
N LEU A 609 -6.39 -14.81 12.57
CA LEU A 609 -6.40 -13.36 12.82
C LEU A 609 -5.29 -12.95 13.79
N ALA A 610 -5.09 -13.71 14.87
CA ALA A 610 -4.06 -13.40 15.86
C ALA A 610 -2.66 -13.47 15.21
N ALA A 611 -2.38 -14.53 14.44
CA ALA A 611 -1.15 -14.65 13.67
C ALA A 611 -0.99 -13.51 12.66
N SER A 612 -2.04 -13.12 11.95
CA SER A 612 -2.02 -12.00 11.00
C SER A 612 -1.67 -10.66 11.68
N LEU A 613 -2.29 -10.36 12.83
CA LEU A 613 -1.96 -9.14 13.60
C LEU A 613 -0.53 -9.19 14.14
N MET A 614 -0.07 -10.34 14.65
CA MET A 614 1.31 -10.52 15.08
C MET A 614 2.31 -10.35 13.94
N ALA A 615 1.96 -10.74 12.70
CA ALA A 615 2.82 -10.55 11.54
C ALA A 615 3.12 -9.08 11.26
N VAL A 616 2.12 -8.20 11.40
CA VAL A 616 2.33 -6.74 11.29
C VAL A 616 3.20 -6.20 12.41
N LEU A 617 3.05 -6.72 13.64
CA LEU A 617 3.91 -6.30 14.75
C LEU A 617 5.37 -6.72 14.54
N VAL A 618 5.60 -7.92 13.99
CA VAL A 618 6.95 -8.44 13.71
C VAL A 618 7.61 -7.69 12.54
N VAL A 619 6.91 -7.50 11.41
CA VAL A 619 7.46 -6.69 10.30
C VAL A 619 7.66 -5.23 10.73
N GLY A 620 6.81 -4.74 11.63
CA GLY A 620 6.86 -3.41 12.22
C GLY A 620 8.13 -3.10 13.02
N LEU A 621 8.92 -4.11 13.38
CA LEU A 621 10.22 -3.91 14.04
C LEU A 621 11.29 -3.36 13.09
N VAL A 622 11.13 -3.58 11.79
CA VAL A 622 12.14 -3.25 10.75
C VAL A 622 11.53 -2.54 9.54
N SER A 623 10.24 -2.25 9.57
CA SER A 623 9.55 -1.47 8.55
C SER A 623 8.34 -0.75 9.13
N SER A 624 7.74 0.16 8.36
CA SER A 624 6.42 0.73 8.67
C SER A 624 5.35 0.21 7.72
N VAL A 625 4.12 0.21 8.23
CA VAL A 625 2.91 -0.20 7.51
C VAL A 625 1.91 0.95 7.43
N MET A 626 2.06 1.99 8.26
CA MET A 626 1.07 3.07 8.38
C MET A 626 1.16 4.07 7.24
N ASP A 627 2.34 4.20 6.66
CA ASP A 627 2.70 4.93 5.45
C ASP A 627 2.20 4.28 4.14
N VAL A 628 1.66 3.05 4.20
CA VAL A 628 1.06 2.30 3.09
C VAL A 628 -0.46 2.18 3.30
N PRO A 629 -1.28 3.13 2.80
CA PRO A 629 -2.67 3.28 3.21
C PRO A 629 -3.55 2.05 2.97
N ARG A 630 -3.35 1.35 1.85
CA ARG A 630 -4.11 0.13 1.51
C ARG A 630 -3.84 -0.99 2.50
N VAL A 631 -2.58 -1.24 2.84
CA VAL A 631 -2.21 -2.31 3.78
C VAL A 631 -2.59 -1.94 5.22
N ALA A 632 -2.40 -0.67 5.62
CA ALA A 632 -2.88 -0.14 6.88
C ALA A 632 -4.41 -0.28 7.04
N PHE A 633 -5.18 -0.01 5.99
CA PHE A 633 -6.63 -0.20 5.97
C PHE A 633 -7.00 -1.66 6.24
N LEU A 634 -6.33 -2.64 5.61
CA LEU A 634 -6.58 -4.06 5.86
C LEU A 634 -6.24 -4.43 7.31
N PHE A 635 -5.13 -3.93 7.84
CA PHE A 635 -4.75 -4.16 9.23
C PHE A 635 -5.82 -3.64 10.22
N PHE A 636 -6.32 -2.42 10.03
CA PHE A 636 -7.41 -1.89 10.85
C PHE A 636 -8.73 -2.67 10.66
N MET A 637 -9.05 -3.08 9.43
CA MET A 637 -10.19 -3.97 9.16
C MET A 637 -10.12 -5.28 9.95
N LEU A 638 -8.94 -5.90 10.03
CA LEU A 638 -8.76 -7.15 10.77
C LEU A 638 -8.81 -6.94 12.29
N ILE A 639 -8.31 -5.81 12.81
CA ILE A 639 -8.51 -5.41 14.21
C ILE A 639 -10.01 -5.26 14.52
N PHE A 640 -10.75 -4.52 13.69
CA PHE A 640 -12.17 -4.30 13.90
C PHE A 640 -12.98 -5.60 13.78
N LEU A 641 -12.65 -6.47 12.81
CA LEU A 641 -13.25 -7.81 12.71
C LEU A 641 -13.02 -8.63 13.97
N SER A 642 -11.80 -8.60 14.51
CA SER A 642 -11.43 -9.31 15.73
C SER A 642 -12.26 -8.86 16.93
N ILE A 643 -12.50 -7.55 17.03
CA ILE A 643 -13.35 -6.94 18.07
C ILE A 643 -14.83 -7.31 17.85
N GLU A 644 -15.35 -7.24 16.62
CA GLU A 644 -16.76 -7.57 16.33
C GLU A 644 -17.07 -9.05 16.58
N CYS A 645 -16.13 -9.95 16.32
CA CYS A 645 -16.29 -11.39 16.57
C CYS A 645 -16.55 -11.72 18.05
N THR A 646 -16.19 -10.84 18.99
CA THR A 646 -16.42 -11.03 20.44
C THR A 646 -17.87 -10.86 20.86
N ARG A 647 -18.65 -10.03 20.14
CA ARG A 647 -19.95 -9.52 20.57
C ARG A 647 -21.05 -10.59 20.56
N THR A 648 -20.81 -11.70 19.87
CA THR A 648 -21.78 -12.78 19.66
C THR A 648 -21.58 -13.99 20.59
N SER A 649 -20.50 -14.04 21.39
CA SER A 649 -20.31 -15.10 22.39
C SER A 649 -21.11 -14.88 23.67
N ALA A 650 -21.46 -13.62 23.99
CA ALA A 650 -22.20 -13.28 25.21
C ALA A 650 -23.70 -13.63 25.14
N THR A 651 -24.32 -13.58 23.96
CA THR A 651 -25.75 -13.87 23.77
C THR A 651 -26.07 -15.37 23.71
N ALA A 652 -25.09 -16.23 23.44
CA ALA A 652 -25.26 -17.69 23.46
C ALA A 652 -25.26 -18.28 24.88
N GLN A 653 -24.80 -17.55 25.89
CA GLN A 653 -24.79 -17.98 27.30
C GLN A 653 -26.01 -17.50 28.10
N ALA A 654 -26.90 -16.69 27.51
CA ALA A 654 -28.03 -16.06 28.20
C ALA A 654 -29.41 -16.72 27.93
N LYS A 655 -29.42 -17.99 27.53
CA LYS A 655 -30.63 -18.84 27.59
C LYS A 655 -30.27 -20.16 28.27
N PRO A 656 -30.54 -20.32 29.58
CA PRO A 656 -30.82 -21.65 30.09
C PRO A 656 -32.13 -22.13 29.44
N LEU A 657 -32.17 -23.41 29.09
CA LEU A 657 -33.38 -24.12 28.66
C LEU A 657 -34.51 -23.96 29.68
#